data_AF-A9IAJ3-F1
#
_entry.id   AF-A9IAJ3-F1
#
_cell.length_a   1.000
_cell.length_b   1.000
_cell.length_c   1.000
_cell.angle_alpha   90.00
_cell.angle_beta   90.00
_cell.angle_gamma   90.00
#
_symmetry.space_group_name_H-M   'P 1'
#
loop_
_entity.id
_entity.type
_entity.pdbx_description
1 polymer ?
#
loop_
_entity_poly.entity_id
_entity_poly.type
_entity_poly.pdbx_seq_one_letter_code
_entity_poly.pdbx_strand_id
1 'polypeptide(L)'
;MSESAKDFQSVIFKLHKAIADYQEGCARIDREFNATKKTLNEDQERNRSIRKSNWQAGFVREWESNATAIANASAQLRQHQPAFVDFCVDKPLMASEIPAGLVLGSEQVSFEKLSCQSPKVISFPFSSALVFPQGDAEKKRLAHCLLLRLLSALPAGQVELTLIDPLQQGQSVEPFLPLLKVEQLVPQGHVLTRADEIEAALGQLTDEIEELIQLRFNEKASNWLKYNAVQPDAPLPYKVVLLFDVPEQISEKSLWLLGRICENGPRCGVLPIIAIDEQRMEDRRYEKLNATLKNSTTQLNDLLQRAGAGGLSFTYQPEQWPRQDVLDGFIARLAEDCAARTRFKKTMADLWTSFGKEETTLGGFDIPIGWTSAGDLATLRLGATDSEHHVLLAGKTGSGKSNLLHVLIHTLCEKYPTEELDLYLLDYKESTEFNIYATPPVPQARLVATESDPEYGVTVLRHLVDELETRARIFKSKNVNDFSEYRKSSGVRLPRALLVIDEFQILFSESRQVAEAAEQLLSKLLKQGRSFGIHILLATQTLKGINAQSIGSIITQLGCRIALACGQEDSAMILGGGNWAAAELRSPPEGIINNANGAKSGNVKFMIPFAGESEHRRDLLTKLIARTSLSGVAEKTKIFSGAFLPQIPSPFEYQTACAHEEALLLGENLAFDSKPLTVPLTRRSAFNVLFSGYNDHIHDGLLSATLFSLTFVDGFDEIVYFNARGVPPGGGFSAAAQMLGARLKMFDDISDLPLQAISDDIGNRRVALIIDGLDSEKALQPAPAFRSLKPGEPPTPADLLKRLAEDGPRKGTFVFIFVDRWQRCASASKDLFSFFELRVAYCMNEDDAGSLVSGGVGKFKGIEKPSRAVFVNKMTNDITWFRPYVQESTR
;
A
#
# COMPACT_ATOMS: atom_id res chain seq x y z
N MET A 1 36.68 15.44 5.82
CA MET A 1 37.24 15.08 7.15
C MET A 1 38.55 14.29 7.09
N SER A 2 38.85 13.53 6.02
CA SER A 2 40.11 12.78 5.89
C SER A 2 41.34 13.68 5.66
N GLU A 3 41.18 14.84 5.03
CA GLU A 3 42.25 15.84 4.83
C GLU A 3 42.67 16.51 6.14
N SER A 4 41.73 16.93 6.98
CA SER A 4 42.02 17.59 8.25
C SER A 4 42.77 16.68 9.24
N ALA A 5 42.50 15.37 9.27
CA ALA A 5 43.27 14.42 10.08
C ALA A 5 44.73 14.26 9.62
N LYS A 6 44.98 14.33 8.30
CA LYS A 6 46.35 14.35 7.73
C LYS A 6 47.06 15.67 8.07
N ASP A 7 46.34 16.78 8.10
CA ASP A 7 46.87 18.08 8.51
C ASP A 7 47.34 18.06 9.97
N PHE A 8 46.59 17.43 10.89
CA PHE A 8 47.02 17.31 12.30
C PHE A 8 48.30 16.48 12.48
N GLN A 9 48.43 15.34 11.78
CA GLN A 9 49.67 14.55 11.84
C GLN A 9 50.87 15.32 11.24
N SER A 10 50.65 16.05 10.15
CA SER A 10 51.64 16.93 9.54
C SER A 10 52.09 18.04 10.48
N VAL A 11 51.17 18.67 11.21
CA VAL A 11 51.49 19.75 12.16
C VAL A 11 52.18 19.23 13.42
N ILE A 12 51.78 18.06 13.94
CA ILE A 12 52.50 17.42 15.07
C ILE A 12 53.93 17.03 14.64
N PHE A 13 54.13 16.56 13.40
CA PHE A 13 55.47 16.30 12.88
C PHE A 13 56.32 17.57 12.78
N LYS A 14 55.73 18.70 12.36
CA LYS A 14 56.40 20.01 12.37
C LYS A 14 56.80 20.45 13.77
N LEU A 15 55.96 20.23 14.79
CA LEU A 15 56.29 20.51 16.19
C LEU A 15 57.47 19.66 16.69
N HIS A 16 57.49 18.36 16.40
CA HIS A 16 58.63 17.50 16.73
C HIS A 16 59.92 17.99 16.06
N LYS A 17 59.85 18.39 14.79
CA LYS A 17 61.00 18.92 14.05
C LYS A 17 61.50 20.23 14.67
N ALA A 18 60.60 21.17 14.98
CA ALA A 18 60.96 22.44 15.62
C ALA A 18 61.63 22.23 16.99
N ILE A 19 61.17 21.25 17.77
CA ILE A 19 61.80 20.87 19.05
C ILE A 19 63.20 20.31 18.83
N ALA A 20 63.37 19.41 17.87
CA ALA A 20 64.67 18.82 17.55
C ALA A 20 65.67 19.89 17.08
N ASP A 21 65.25 20.79 16.19
CA ASP A 21 66.07 21.89 15.68
C ASP A 21 66.48 22.86 16.80
N TYR A 22 65.57 23.16 17.75
CA TYR A 22 65.86 23.98 18.93
C TYR A 22 66.86 23.31 19.87
N GLN A 23 66.68 22.03 20.18
CA GLN A 23 67.58 21.27 21.06
C GLN A 23 68.98 21.12 20.44
N GLU A 24 69.06 20.83 19.14
CA GLU A 24 70.33 20.74 18.42
C GLU A 24 71.04 22.10 18.33
N GLY A 25 70.30 23.19 18.08
CA GLY A 25 70.82 24.55 18.08
C GLY A 25 71.43 24.94 19.42
N CYS A 26 70.74 24.65 20.52
CA CYS A 26 71.24 24.86 21.87
C CYS A 26 72.47 23.99 22.20
N ALA A 27 72.46 22.70 21.81
CA ALA A 27 73.57 21.79 22.02
C ALA A 27 74.81 22.15 21.16
N ARG A 28 74.61 22.72 19.96
CA ARG A 28 75.70 23.24 19.13
C ARG A 28 76.37 24.43 19.79
N ILE A 29 75.59 25.37 20.32
CA ILE A 29 76.12 26.50 21.10
C ILE A 29 76.89 25.98 22.31
N ASP A 30 76.37 25.00 23.04
CA ASP A 30 77.08 24.44 24.19
C ASP A 30 78.38 23.74 23.81
N ARG A 31 78.42 23.02 22.68
CA ARG A 31 79.66 22.42 22.15
C ARG A 31 80.69 23.48 21.73
N GLU A 32 80.26 24.54 21.05
CA GLU A 32 81.14 25.65 20.62
C GLU A 32 81.82 26.34 21.80
N PHE A 33 81.09 26.58 22.89
CA PHE A 33 81.61 27.27 24.08
C PHE A 33 82.37 26.33 25.03
N ASN A 34 82.09 25.02 25.03
CA ASN A 34 82.81 24.03 25.85
C ASN A 34 84.08 23.47 25.20
N ALA A 35 84.25 23.60 23.88
CA ALA A 35 85.44 23.12 23.15
C ALA A 35 86.76 23.78 23.61
N THR A 36 86.69 24.94 24.27
CA THR A 36 87.84 25.75 24.67
C THR A 36 88.50 25.38 26.02
N LYS A 37 87.96 24.44 26.82
CA LYS A 37 88.52 23.94 28.12
C LYS A 37 89.15 25.01 29.05
N LYS A 38 88.61 26.24 29.07
CA LYS A 38 88.91 27.29 30.05
C LYS A 38 87.59 27.80 30.64
N THR A 39 87.61 28.24 31.89
CA THR A 39 86.48 28.95 32.53
C THR A 39 86.08 30.14 31.65
N LEU A 40 84.80 30.21 31.29
CA LEU A 40 84.25 31.28 30.46
C LEU A 40 84.39 32.63 31.18
N ASN A 41 84.69 33.70 30.45
CA ASN A 41 84.64 35.05 30.99
C ASN A 41 83.19 35.61 30.91
N GLU A 42 82.90 36.68 31.65
CA GLU A 42 81.53 37.26 31.73
C GLU A 42 80.95 37.62 30.35
N ASP A 43 81.77 38.12 29.43
CA ASP A 43 81.34 38.46 28.06
C ASP A 43 81.00 37.22 27.22
N GLN A 44 81.73 36.12 27.38
CA GLN A 44 81.44 34.84 26.71
C GLN A 44 80.17 34.20 27.27
N GLU A 45 79.97 34.25 28.58
CA GLU A 45 78.74 33.78 29.25
C GLU A 45 77.52 34.59 28.77
N ARG A 46 77.69 35.92 28.64
CA ARG A 46 76.68 36.82 28.10
C ARG A 46 76.37 36.52 26.63
N ASN A 47 77.37 36.30 25.79
CA ASN A 47 77.19 35.98 24.37
C ASN A 47 76.52 34.61 24.17
N ARG A 48 76.91 33.59 24.95
CA ARG A 48 76.25 32.28 24.99
C ARG A 48 74.77 32.42 25.36
N SER A 49 74.47 33.23 26.38
CA SER A 49 73.10 33.50 26.83
C SER A 49 72.26 34.23 25.77
N ILE A 50 72.82 35.24 25.09
CA ILE A 50 72.14 35.96 24.00
C ILE A 50 71.84 35.02 22.82
N ARG A 51 72.79 34.17 22.43
CA ARG A 51 72.59 33.22 21.32
C ARG A 51 71.52 32.18 21.63
N LYS A 52 71.51 31.63 22.85
CA LYS A 52 70.44 30.73 23.32
C LYS A 52 69.08 31.43 23.36
N SER A 53 69.04 32.68 23.84
CA SER A 53 67.82 33.49 23.86
C SER A 53 67.27 33.76 22.44
N ASN A 54 68.12 34.01 21.45
CA ASN A 54 67.71 34.17 20.05
C ASN A 54 67.12 32.88 19.46
N TRP A 55 67.70 31.71 19.75
CA TRP A 55 67.14 30.41 19.37
C TRP A 55 65.81 30.15 20.05
N GLN A 56 65.68 30.47 21.34
CA GLN A 56 64.43 30.37 22.07
C GLN A 56 63.35 31.27 21.47
N ALA A 57 63.66 32.52 21.12
CA ALA A 57 62.73 33.44 20.47
C ALA A 57 62.34 33.01 19.05
N GLY A 58 63.24 32.33 18.32
CA GLY A 58 62.91 31.69 17.04
C GLY A 58 61.93 30.52 17.21
N PHE A 59 62.23 29.62 18.14
CA PHE A 59 61.40 28.46 18.47
C PHE A 59 60.00 28.86 18.97
N VAL A 60 59.88 29.87 19.85
CA VAL A 60 58.58 30.35 20.34
C VAL A 60 57.70 30.85 19.18
N ARG A 61 58.26 31.60 18.23
CA ARG A 61 57.51 32.08 17.05
C ARG A 61 57.04 30.92 16.17
N GLU A 62 57.88 29.91 15.98
CA GLU A 62 57.51 28.72 15.22
C GLU A 62 56.44 27.88 15.94
N TRP A 63 56.54 27.76 17.27
CA TRP A 63 55.50 27.14 18.10
C TRP A 63 54.16 27.88 17.99
N GLU A 64 54.14 29.20 18.13
CA GLU A 64 52.92 30.01 18.01
C GLU A 64 52.27 29.89 16.63
N SER A 65 53.07 29.87 15.56
CA SER A 65 52.57 29.64 14.20
C SER A 65 51.93 28.25 14.05
N ASN A 66 52.56 27.21 14.58
CA ASN A 66 52.02 25.85 14.53
C ASN A 66 50.77 25.71 15.43
N ALA A 67 50.77 26.32 16.61
CA ALA A 67 49.62 26.35 17.52
C ALA A 67 48.40 27.04 16.88
N THR A 68 48.63 28.13 16.13
CA THR A 68 47.57 28.82 15.37
C THR A 68 47.02 27.92 14.25
N ALA A 69 47.88 27.18 13.56
CA ALA A 69 47.44 26.21 12.55
C ALA A 69 46.60 25.07 13.16
N ILE A 70 47.00 24.56 14.33
CA ILE A 70 46.22 23.57 15.10
C ILE A 70 44.86 24.17 15.47
N ALA A 71 44.81 25.39 15.99
CA ALA A 71 43.55 26.03 16.38
C ALA A 71 42.59 26.20 15.19
N ASN A 72 43.10 26.62 14.03
CA ASN A 72 42.28 26.77 12.81
C ASN A 72 41.73 25.42 12.31
N ALA A 73 42.58 24.38 12.25
CA ALA A 73 42.14 23.03 11.89
C ALA A 73 41.12 22.46 12.90
N SER A 74 41.30 22.80 14.18
CA SER A 74 40.38 22.40 15.26
C SER A 74 39.01 23.03 15.08
N ALA A 75 38.97 24.32 14.75
CA ALA A 75 37.71 25.04 14.49
C ALA A 75 36.94 24.43 13.30
N GLN A 76 37.61 24.10 12.20
CA GLN A 76 36.97 23.46 11.04
C GLN A 76 36.39 22.07 11.36
N LEU A 77 37.10 21.28 12.15
CA LEU A 77 36.66 19.95 12.56
C LEU A 77 35.51 20.04 13.59
N ARG A 78 35.53 21.02 14.50
CA ARG A 78 34.44 21.29 15.45
C ARG A 78 33.18 21.87 14.80
N GLN A 79 33.24 22.42 13.58
CA GLN A 79 32.03 22.77 12.81
C GLN A 79 31.17 21.55 12.47
N HIS A 80 31.80 20.39 12.28
CA HIS A 80 31.10 19.14 11.91
C HIS A 80 30.86 18.23 13.11
N GLN A 81 31.76 18.26 14.11
CA GLN A 81 31.62 17.53 15.37
C GLN A 81 31.82 18.49 16.56
N PRO A 82 30.81 19.31 16.91
CA PRO A 82 30.93 20.31 17.98
C PRO A 82 31.17 19.67 19.34
N ALA A 83 31.61 20.47 20.32
CA ALA A 83 31.63 20.01 21.70
C ALA A 83 30.19 19.79 22.18
N PHE A 84 29.98 18.84 23.09
CA PHE A 84 28.61 18.54 23.56
C PHE A 84 27.92 19.73 24.22
N VAL A 85 28.68 20.61 24.87
CA VAL A 85 28.17 21.84 25.48
C VAL A 85 27.66 22.86 24.48
N ASP A 86 28.08 22.75 23.22
CA ASP A 86 27.69 23.65 22.11
C ASP A 86 26.55 23.07 21.26
N PHE A 87 25.95 21.94 21.67
CA PHE A 87 24.77 21.42 21.02
C PHE A 87 23.64 22.46 21.07
N CYS A 88 22.96 22.67 19.95
CA CYS A 88 21.90 23.67 19.82
C CYS A 88 20.58 22.98 19.45
N VAL A 89 19.50 23.39 20.13
CA VAL A 89 18.14 22.87 19.90
C VAL A 89 17.67 23.13 18.47
N ASP A 90 18.07 24.25 17.86
CA ASP A 90 17.62 24.66 16.53
C ASP A 90 18.40 24.00 15.38
N LYS A 91 19.58 23.41 15.64
CA LYS A 91 20.43 22.72 14.65
C LYS A 91 21.31 21.64 15.31
N PRO A 92 20.77 20.48 15.70
CA PRO A 92 21.62 19.34 16.00
C PRO A 92 22.27 18.89 14.70
N LEU A 93 23.60 19.02 14.63
CA LEU A 93 24.39 18.59 13.49
C LEU A 93 24.32 17.05 13.42
N MET A 94 23.54 16.52 12.48
CA MET A 94 23.63 15.14 12.03
C MET A 94 24.52 15.12 10.79
N ALA A 95 25.56 14.29 10.79
CA ALA A 95 26.44 14.20 9.64
C ALA A 95 25.67 13.71 8.40
N SER A 96 26.02 14.25 7.23
CA SER A 96 25.53 13.75 5.94
C SER A 96 26.24 12.47 5.51
N GLU A 97 27.46 12.26 6.00
CA GLU A 97 28.33 11.14 5.64
C GLU A 97 28.94 10.52 6.91
N ILE A 98 29.34 9.27 6.80
CA ILE A 98 30.03 8.56 7.88
C ILE A 98 31.45 9.13 8.04
N PRO A 99 31.84 9.63 9.23
CA PRO A 99 33.16 10.22 9.42
C PRO A 99 34.24 9.15 9.54
N ALA A 100 35.44 9.41 9.02
CA ALA A 100 36.60 8.53 9.20
C ALA A 100 37.24 8.61 10.61
N GLY A 101 36.78 9.55 11.44
CA GLY A 101 37.25 9.71 12.81
C GLY A 101 36.26 10.45 13.69
N LEU A 102 36.20 10.06 14.96
CA LEU A 102 35.32 10.62 15.98
C LEU A 102 36.12 11.53 16.91
N VAL A 103 35.58 12.69 17.21
CA VAL A 103 36.19 13.67 18.10
C VAL A 103 35.64 13.44 19.50
N LEU A 104 36.50 13.12 20.46
CA LEU A 104 36.08 12.88 21.84
C LEU A 104 36.99 13.65 22.77
N GLY A 105 36.52 14.78 23.30
CA GLY A 105 37.32 15.66 24.14
C GLY A 105 38.47 16.38 23.41
N SER A 106 39.46 16.82 24.19
CA SER A 106 40.64 17.56 23.71
C SER A 106 41.92 16.98 24.30
N GLU A 107 43.06 17.35 23.76
CA GLU A 107 44.39 16.94 24.20
C GLU A 107 45.23 18.23 24.34
N GLN A 108 45.78 18.45 25.53
CA GLN A 108 46.74 19.51 25.76
C GLN A 108 48.12 18.99 25.37
N VAL A 109 48.73 19.65 24.40
CA VAL A 109 50.09 19.39 23.93
C VAL A 109 51.01 20.39 24.60
N SER A 110 52.02 19.92 25.33
CA SER A 110 52.95 20.78 26.06
C SER A 110 54.41 20.41 25.83
N PHE A 111 55.25 21.45 25.83
CA PHE A 111 56.70 21.38 25.79
C PHE A 111 57.27 22.50 26.68
N GLU A 112 57.99 22.14 27.75
CA GLU A 112 58.48 23.08 28.75
C GLU A 112 57.36 24.02 29.28
N LYS A 113 57.42 25.33 28.98
CA LYS A 113 56.42 26.34 29.38
C LYS A 113 55.36 26.63 28.31
N LEU A 114 55.50 26.04 27.12
CA LEU A 114 54.59 26.25 25.99
C LEU A 114 53.52 25.17 25.98
N SER A 115 52.28 25.56 25.69
CA SER A 115 51.18 24.60 25.52
C SER A 115 50.16 25.08 24.49
N CYS A 116 49.51 24.14 23.83
CA CYS A 116 48.38 24.39 22.93
C CYS A 116 47.34 23.25 23.05
N GLN A 117 46.10 23.52 22.65
CA GLN A 117 45.03 22.52 22.64
C GLN A 117 44.81 21.96 21.24
N SER A 118 44.58 20.66 21.16
CA SER A 118 44.20 19.94 19.94
C SER A 118 42.98 19.04 20.24
N PRO A 119 42.03 18.85 19.32
CA PRO A 119 40.96 17.86 19.49
C PRO A 119 41.55 16.45 19.53
N LYS A 120 40.97 15.57 20.35
CA LYS A 120 41.34 14.16 20.37
C LYS A 120 40.48 13.40 19.37
N VAL A 121 41.09 12.95 18.27
CA VAL A 121 40.42 12.22 17.19
C VAL A 121 40.73 10.73 17.31
N ILE A 122 39.68 9.92 17.39
CA ILE A 122 39.72 8.45 17.44
C ILE A 122 39.38 7.93 16.04
N SER A 123 40.05 6.88 15.58
CA SER A 123 39.76 6.29 14.27
C SER A 123 38.40 5.61 14.25
N PHE A 124 37.65 5.77 13.15
CA PHE A 124 36.35 5.14 12.95
C PHE A 124 36.23 4.58 11.52
N PRO A 125 35.59 3.41 11.31
CA PRO A 125 34.98 2.52 12.30
C PRO A 125 36.00 1.79 13.18
N PHE A 126 35.53 1.27 14.31
CA PHE A 126 36.39 0.55 15.26
C PHE A 126 36.78 -0.83 14.74
N SER A 127 38.04 -1.21 14.94
CA SER A 127 38.57 -2.51 14.49
C SER A 127 38.45 -3.65 15.51
N SER A 128 38.08 -3.33 16.75
CA SER A 128 37.97 -4.27 17.86
C SER A 128 36.79 -3.90 18.76
N ALA A 129 36.29 -4.88 19.51
CA ALA A 129 35.36 -4.60 20.61
C ALA A 129 36.03 -3.75 21.71
N LEU A 130 35.23 -3.03 22.49
CA LEU A 130 35.70 -2.14 23.55
C LEU A 130 35.29 -2.66 24.91
N VAL A 131 36.23 -2.63 25.86
CA VAL A 131 36.02 -3.10 27.23
C VAL A 131 36.41 -2.03 28.24
N PHE A 132 35.73 -2.01 29.39
CA PHE A 132 36.12 -1.19 30.54
C PHE A 132 35.72 -1.86 31.87
N PRO A 133 36.42 -1.56 32.99
CA PRO A 133 36.08 -2.12 34.29
C PRO A 133 34.70 -1.68 34.79
N GLN A 134 33.93 -2.61 35.32
CA GLN A 134 32.66 -2.33 36.00
C GLN A 134 32.90 -1.54 37.29
N GLY A 135 31.98 -0.63 37.63
CA GLY A 135 32.04 0.17 38.87
C GLY A 135 32.88 1.46 38.78
N ASP A 136 33.63 1.68 37.70
CA ASP A 136 34.35 2.93 37.49
C ASP A 136 33.42 3.99 36.83
N ALA A 137 33.02 4.97 37.63
CA ALA A 137 32.12 6.05 37.20
C ALA A 137 32.72 6.90 36.06
N GLU A 138 34.04 7.09 36.02
CA GLU A 138 34.69 7.85 34.95
C GLU A 138 34.66 7.08 33.62
N LYS A 139 34.84 5.75 33.67
CA LYS A 139 34.79 4.89 32.46
C LYS A 139 33.38 4.72 31.94
N LYS A 140 32.40 4.56 32.85
CA LYS A 140 30.98 4.57 32.49
C LYS A 140 30.61 5.88 31.79
N ARG A 141 31.04 7.02 32.33
CA ARG A 141 30.84 8.33 31.71
C ARG A 141 31.52 8.42 30.34
N LEU A 142 32.73 7.87 30.19
CA LEU A 142 33.42 7.83 28.91
C LEU A 142 32.66 6.99 27.86
N ALA A 143 32.11 5.83 28.25
CA ALA A 143 31.27 5.01 27.38
C ALA A 143 30.00 5.76 26.95
N HIS A 144 29.37 6.50 27.86
CA HIS A 144 28.24 7.37 27.53
C HIS A 144 28.63 8.50 26.57
N CYS A 145 29.78 9.15 26.78
CA CYS A 145 30.29 10.18 25.88
C CYS A 145 30.56 9.60 24.48
N LEU A 146 31.13 8.40 24.39
CA LEU A 146 31.34 7.72 23.11
C LEU A 146 30.00 7.42 22.41
N LEU A 147 29.02 6.91 23.15
CA LEU A 147 27.69 6.63 22.60
C LEU A 147 27.02 7.92 22.09
N LEU A 148 27.04 9.00 22.87
CA LEU A 148 26.50 10.29 22.45
C LEU A 148 27.25 10.86 21.24
N ARG A 149 28.58 10.64 21.16
CA ARG A 149 29.37 11.01 19.98
C ARG A 149 28.96 10.20 18.75
N LEU A 150 28.73 8.89 18.88
CA LEU A 150 28.26 8.05 17.78
C LEU A 150 26.89 8.53 17.28
N LEU A 151 25.97 8.86 18.19
CA LEU A 151 24.64 9.36 17.85
C LEU A 151 24.64 10.74 17.19
N SER A 152 25.62 11.60 17.51
CA SER A 152 25.75 12.93 16.93
C SER A 152 26.60 12.97 15.65
N ALA A 153 27.60 12.12 15.53
CA ALA A 153 28.55 12.14 14.42
C ALA A 153 28.12 11.25 13.24
N LEU A 154 27.17 10.33 13.44
CA LEU A 154 26.65 9.47 12.37
C LEU A 154 25.32 10.00 11.83
N PRO A 155 25.01 9.72 10.54
CA PRO A 155 23.72 10.11 9.98
C PRO A 155 22.54 9.43 10.71
N ALA A 156 21.46 10.16 10.94
CA ALA A 156 20.25 9.62 11.58
C ALA A 156 19.72 8.37 10.84
N GLY A 157 19.31 7.34 11.60
CA GLY A 157 18.86 6.05 11.07
C GLY A 157 19.97 5.10 10.58
N GLN A 158 21.25 5.48 10.69
CA GLN A 158 22.38 4.59 10.41
C GLN A 158 23.04 4.04 11.68
N VAL A 159 22.37 4.15 12.83
CA VAL A 159 22.83 3.60 14.11
C VAL A 159 21.71 2.77 14.71
N GLU A 160 22.05 1.57 15.20
CA GLU A 160 21.17 0.74 16.01
C GLU A 160 21.82 0.46 17.35
N LEU A 161 21.05 0.47 18.43
CA LEU A 161 21.51 0.25 19.79
C LEU A 161 20.84 -0.99 20.36
N THR A 162 21.65 -1.87 20.93
CA THR A 162 21.19 -2.95 21.81
C THR A 162 21.73 -2.66 23.19
N LEU A 163 20.83 -2.30 24.11
CA LEU A 163 21.16 -1.91 25.48
C LEU A 163 20.86 -3.10 26.41
N ILE A 164 21.87 -3.55 27.14
CA ILE A 164 21.77 -4.71 28.03
C ILE A 164 22.30 -4.32 29.41
N ASP A 165 21.45 -4.44 30.43
CA ASP A 165 21.74 -4.00 31.81
C ASP A 165 21.03 -4.92 32.81
N PRO A 166 21.53 -6.16 32.99
CA PRO A 166 20.79 -7.20 33.68
C PRO A 166 20.68 -6.97 35.19
N LEU A 167 21.68 -6.35 35.85
CA LEU A 167 21.60 -6.10 37.29
C LEU A 167 20.90 -4.79 37.63
N GLN A 168 21.22 -3.71 36.91
CA GLN A 168 20.78 -2.36 37.26
C GLN A 168 19.46 -1.94 36.59
N GLN A 169 18.82 -2.84 35.84
CA GLN A 169 17.48 -2.67 35.25
C GLN A 169 17.31 -1.36 34.44
N GLY A 170 18.36 -0.93 33.73
CA GLY A 170 18.36 0.26 32.89
C GLY A 170 18.96 1.51 33.55
N GLN A 171 19.28 1.50 34.85
CA GLN A 171 19.97 2.63 35.51
C GLN A 171 21.38 2.86 34.93
N SER A 172 21.99 1.85 34.32
CA SER A 172 23.30 2.01 33.67
C SER A 172 23.25 2.90 32.42
N VAL A 173 22.06 3.06 31.81
CA VAL A 173 21.82 3.79 30.56
C VAL A 173 20.77 4.90 30.71
N GLU A 174 20.52 5.37 31.93
CA GLU A 174 19.52 6.39 32.28
C GLU A 174 19.43 7.57 31.28
N PRO A 175 20.55 8.22 30.85
CA PRO A 175 20.47 9.37 29.93
C PRO A 175 19.90 9.06 28.55
N PHE A 176 19.83 7.79 28.17
CA PHE A 176 19.39 7.31 26.86
C PHE A 176 18.00 6.64 26.90
N LEU A 177 17.37 6.52 28.07
CA LEU A 177 16.02 5.94 28.20
C LEU A 177 14.96 6.61 27.32
N PRO A 178 14.96 7.93 27.06
CA PRO A 178 13.99 8.54 26.16
C PRO A 178 14.07 8.00 24.72
N LEU A 179 15.23 7.47 24.31
CA LEU A 179 15.45 6.89 22.98
C LEU A 179 14.82 5.51 22.79
N LEU A 180 14.42 4.82 23.87
CA LEU A 180 13.78 3.51 23.79
C LEU A 180 12.49 3.55 22.96
N LYS A 181 11.82 4.71 22.90
CA LYS A 181 10.61 4.91 22.09
C LYS A 181 10.88 4.99 20.58
N VAL A 182 12.14 5.11 20.17
CA VAL A 182 12.56 5.23 18.77
C VAL A 182 12.94 3.83 18.28
N GLU A 183 11.96 3.09 17.77
CA GLU A 183 12.13 1.68 17.33
C GLU A 183 13.28 1.50 16.31
N GLN A 184 13.63 2.52 15.53
CA GLN A 184 14.73 2.45 14.58
C GLN A 184 16.10 2.48 15.26
N LEU A 185 16.21 3.22 16.36
CA LEU A 185 17.44 3.36 17.10
C LEU A 185 17.58 2.24 18.13
N VAL A 186 16.48 1.83 18.76
CA VAL A 186 16.43 0.71 19.72
C VAL A 186 15.36 -0.27 19.25
N PRO A 187 15.69 -1.23 18.37
CA PRO A 187 14.72 -2.19 17.80
C PRO A 187 13.92 -2.98 18.83
N GLN A 188 14.51 -3.22 20.01
CA GLN A 188 13.87 -3.96 21.09
C GLN A 188 12.82 -3.11 21.83
N GLY A 189 12.91 -1.77 21.78
CA GLY A 189 11.98 -0.86 22.48
C GLY A 189 12.18 -0.76 24.00
N HIS A 190 13.07 -1.57 24.58
CA HIS A 190 13.40 -1.57 26.01
C HIS A 190 14.85 -2.01 26.25
N VAL A 191 15.33 -1.81 27.48
CA VAL A 191 16.65 -2.32 27.93
C VAL A 191 16.51 -3.79 28.27
N LEU A 192 17.37 -4.63 27.71
CA LEU A 192 17.34 -6.08 27.93
C LEU A 192 17.87 -6.41 29.32
N THR A 193 17.03 -7.07 30.13
CA THR A 193 17.35 -7.46 31.51
C THR A 193 17.25 -8.96 31.74
N ARG A 194 16.45 -9.66 30.93
CA ARG A 194 16.21 -11.10 31.08
C ARG A 194 17.17 -11.93 30.22
N ALA A 195 17.61 -13.05 30.77
CA ALA A 195 18.59 -13.92 30.10
C ALA A 195 18.10 -14.49 28.76
N ASP A 196 16.80 -14.79 28.61
CA ASP A 196 16.20 -15.28 27.37
C ASP A 196 16.17 -14.22 26.26
N GLU A 197 15.82 -12.98 26.61
CA GLU A 197 15.85 -11.85 25.68
C GLU A 197 17.26 -11.48 25.23
N ILE A 198 18.23 -11.52 26.17
CA ILE A 198 19.64 -11.29 25.88
C ILE A 198 20.17 -12.36 24.91
N GLU A 199 19.85 -13.62 25.14
CA GLU A 199 20.25 -14.72 24.26
C GLU A 199 19.67 -14.57 22.85
N ALA A 200 18.38 -14.22 22.75
CA ALA A 200 17.73 -13.99 21.46
C ALA A 200 18.38 -12.82 20.69
N ALA A 201 18.66 -11.70 21.36
CA ALA A 201 19.27 -10.53 20.73
C ALA A 201 20.72 -10.81 20.26
N LEU A 202 21.54 -11.46 21.09
CA LEU A 202 22.90 -11.84 20.71
C LEU A 202 22.91 -12.93 19.62
N GLY A 203 21.92 -13.83 19.63
CA GLY A 203 21.73 -14.84 18.60
C GLY A 203 21.44 -14.20 17.25
N GLN A 204 20.46 -13.29 17.20
CA GLN A 204 20.12 -12.54 15.99
C GLN A 204 21.32 -11.76 15.43
N LEU A 205 22.07 -11.06 16.28
CA LEU A 205 23.26 -10.33 15.85
C LEU A 205 24.34 -11.27 15.28
N THR A 206 24.48 -12.47 15.84
CA THR A 206 25.43 -13.48 15.35
C THR A 206 25.01 -14.00 13.97
N ASP A 207 23.73 -14.32 13.79
CA ASP A 207 23.17 -14.77 12.51
C ASP A 207 23.34 -13.70 11.41
N GLU A 208 23.09 -12.44 11.74
CA GLU A 208 23.31 -11.31 10.84
C GLU A 208 24.79 -11.14 10.46
N ILE A 209 25.71 -11.26 11.42
CA ILE A 209 27.16 -11.23 11.15
C ILE A 209 27.56 -12.36 10.21
N GLU A 210 27.03 -13.57 10.41
CA GLU A 210 27.32 -14.72 9.55
C GLU A 210 26.75 -14.53 8.14
N GLU A 211 25.52 -14.02 8.00
CA GLU A 211 24.92 -13.68 6.70
C GLU A 211 25.77 -12.65 5.94
N LEU A 212 26.21 -11.59 6.62
CA LEU A 212 27.03 -10.55 6.01
C LEU A 212 28.36 -11.11 5.49
N ILE A 213 29.01 -11.96 6.29
CA ILE A 213 30.29 -12.56 5.91
C ILE A 213 30.13 -13.54 4.74
N GLN A 214 29.07 -14.35 4.72
CA GLN A 214 28.91 -15.42 3.74
C GLN A 214 28.27 -14.96 2.42
N LEU A 215 27.30 -14.05 2.48
CA LEU A 215 26.45 -13.68 1.35
C LEU A 215 26.71 -12.28 0.81
N ARG A 216 27.18 -11.34 1.64
CA ARG A 216 27.28 -9.91 1.25
C ARG A 216 28.70 -9.41 1.06
N PHE A 217 29.67 -9.89 1.86
CA PHE A 217 31.06 -9.48 1.74
C PHE A 217 31.79 -10.32 0.70
N ASN A 218 32.31 -9.64 -0.33
CA ASN A 218 33.05 -10.24 -1.44
C ASN A 218 34.40 -9.51 -1.63
N GLU A 219 35.15 -9.84 -2.69
CA GLU A 219 36.46 -9.21 -2.96
C GLU A 219 36.40 -7.68 -3.09
N LYS A 220 35.27 -7.13 -3.55
CA LYS A 220 35.07 -5.68 -3.72
C LYS A 220 34.58 -4.99 -2.44
N ALA A 221 33.80 -5.67 -1.61
CA ALA A 221 33.19 -5.15 -0.37
C ALA A 221 33.59 -6.01 0.84
N SER A 222 34.86 -5.93 1.27
CA SER A 222 35.44 -6.85 2.26
C SER A 222 35.02 -6.61 3.73
N ASN A 223 34.40 -5.47 4.03
CA ASN A 223 33.97 -5.06 5.37
C ASN A 223 32.85 -4.00 5.27
N TRP A 224 32.25 -3.67 6.42
CA TRP A 224 31.14 -2.70 6.52
C TRP A 224 31.42 -1.36 5.83
N LEU A 225 32.62 -0.78 6.06
CA LEU A 225 32.98 0.52 5.49
C LEU A 225 33.03 0.47 3.95
N LYS A 226 33.68 -0.56 3.38
CA LYS A 226 33.76 -0.72 1.93
C LYS A 226 32.41 -1.06 1.31
N TYR A 227 31.60 -1.87 2.00
CA TYR A 227 30.25 -2.19 1.54
C TYR A 227 29.39 -0.93 1.40
N ASN A 228 29.35 -0.09 2.44
CA ASN A 228 28.58 1.16 2.42
C ASN A 228 29.13 2.17 1.41
N ALA A 229 30.41 2.13 1.08
CA ALA A 229 31.00 2.96 0.02
C ALA A 229 30.61 2.50 -1.40
N VAL A 230 30.42 1.18 -1.61
CA VAL A 230 30.03 0.61 -2.91
C VAL A 230 28.52 0.69 -3.13
N GLN A 231 27.72 0.62 -2.07
CA GLN A 231 26.26 0.54 -2.15
C GLN A 231 25.57 1.65 -1.33
N PRO A 232 25.67 2.92 -1.77
CA PRO A 232 25.13 4.08 -1.04
C PRO A 232 23.59 4.08 -0.94
N ASP A 233 22.90 3.39 -1.84
CA ASP A 233 21.43 3.32 -1.89
C ASP A 233 20.81 2.31 -0.91
N ALA A 234 21.62 1.46 -0.28
CA ALA A 234 21.21 0.50 0.75
C ALA A 234 22.31 0.32 1.83
N PRO A 235 22.59 1.38 2.61
CA PRO A 235 23.65 1.35 3.60
C PRO A 235 23.28 0.45 4.79
N LEU A 236 24.24 -0.34 5.26
CA LEU A 236 24.12 -1.11 6.49
C LEU A 236 24.25 -0.16 7.70
N PRO A 237 23.34 -0.23 8.70
CA PRO A 237 23.47 0.54 9.92
C PRO A 237 24.69 0.07 10.73
N TYR A 238 25.26 0.98 11.51
CA TYR A 238 26.30 0.69 12.50
C TYR A 238 25.64 0.30 13.82
N LYS A 239 25.83 -0.95 14.25
CA LYS A 239 25.17 -1.49 15.44
C LYS A 239 26.08 -1.35 16.65
N VAL A 240 25.55 -0.86 17.76
CA VAL A 240 26.28 -0.72 19.02
C VAL A 240 25.60 -1.57 20.07
N VAL A 241 26.36 -2.52 20.63
CA VAL A 241 25.90 -3.38 21.73
C VAL A 241 26.54 -2.85 23.01
N LEU A 242 25.76 -2.18 23.84
CA LEU A 242 26.23 -1.68 25.13
C LEU A 242 25.77 -2.66 26.23
N LEU A 243 26.73 -3.39 26.78
CA LEU A 243 26.50 -4.48 27.72
C LEU A 243 27.16 -4.18 29.06
N PHE A 244 26.35 -4.07 30.11
CA PHE A 244 26.83 -3.92 31.48
C PHE A 244 26.88 -5.25 32.23
N ASP A 245 27.59 -5.24 33.35
CA ASP A 245 27.58 -6.29 34.35
C ASP A 245 28.10 -7.67 33.89
N VAL A 246 28.98 -7.76 32.90
CA VAL A 246 29.52 -9.05 32.45
C VAL A 246 30.46 -9.63 33.53
N PRO A 247 30.29 -10.90 33.96
CA PRO A 247 29.44 -11.96 33.39
C PRO A 247 28.13 -12.27 34.16
N GLU A 248 27.65 -11.38 35.02
CA GLU A 248 26.45 -11.61 35.85
C GLU A 248 25.14 -11.74 35.05
N GLN A 249 24.30 -12.69 35.44
CA GLN A 249 22.96 -12.93 34.86
C GLN A 249 22.93 -13.18 33.33
N ILE A 250 24.09 -13.50 32.74
CA ILE A 250 24.22 -13.89 31.33
C ILE A 250 24.35 -15.41 31.23
N SER A 251 23.60 -16.05 30.32
CA SER A 251 23.67 -17.50 30.10
C SER A 251 25.01 -17.90 29.47
N GLU A 252 25.46 -19.16 29.66
CA GLU A 252 26.69 -19.65 29.02
C GLU A 252 26.64 -19.53 27.49
N LYS A 253 25.46 -19.74 26.90
CA LYS A 253 25.26 -19.58 25.45
C LYS A 253 25.37 -18.12 25.03
N SER A 254 24.81 -17.18 25.80
CA SER A 254 24.98 -15.75 25.56
C SER A 254 26.43 -15.29 25.67
N LEU A 255 27.21 -15.83 26.63
CA LEU A 255 28.65 -15.57 26.74
C LEU A 255 29.42 -16.10 25.51
N TRP A 256 29.05 -17.27 25.00
CA TRP A 256 29.63 -17.82 23.78
C TRP A 256 29.31 -16.96 22.54
N LEU A 257 28.06 -16.54 22.37
CA LEU A 257 27.62 -15.63 21.31
C LEU A 257 28.35 -14.28 21.40
N LEU A 258 28.47 -13.71 22.60
CA LEU A 258 29.22 -12.48 22.84
C LEU A 258 30.68 -12.59 22.39
N GLY A 259 31.35 -13.71 22.67
CA GLY A 259 32.70 -13.98 22.20
C GLY A 259 32.81 -13.92 20.66
N ARG A 260 31.85 -14.54 19.95
CA ARG A 260 31.79 -14.54 18.48
C ARG A 260 31.58 -13.13 17.91
N ILE A 261 30.71 -12.35 18.54
CA ILE A 261 30.47 -10.95 18.17
C ILE A 261 31.73 -10.10 18.44
N CYS A 262 32.46 -10.33 19.53
CA CYS A 262 33.72 -9.62 19.79
C CYS A 262 34.78 -9.89 18.71
N GLU A 263 34.87 -11.14 18.23
CA GLU A 263 35.83 -11.54 17.20
C GLU A 263 35.49 -11.00 15.81
N ASN A 264 34.21 -11.03 15.40
CA ASN A 264 33.81 -10.78 14.02
C ASN A 264 32.96 -9.52 13.83
N GLY A 265 32.28 -9.07 14.88
CA GLY A 265 31.35 -7.94 14.86
C GLY A 265 31.94 -6.64 14.33
N PRO A 266 33.11 -6.17 14.83
CA PRO A 266 33.66 -4.87 14.42
C PRO A 266 33.87 -4.75 12.91
N ARG A 267 34.29 -5.83 12.25
CA ARG A 267 34.44 -5.88 10.78
C ARG A 267 33.09 -5.74 10.04
N CYS A 268 32.02 -6.23 10.65
CA CYS A 268 30.66 -6.20 10.13
C CYS A 268 29.88 -4.94 10.54
N GLY A 269 30.51 -3.98 11.25
CA GLY A 269 29.85 -2.76 11.71
C GLY A 269 29.05 -2.96 13.00
N VAL A 270 29.33 -4.03 13.75
CA VAL A 270 28.77 -4.30 15.08
C VAL A 270 29.84 -4.01 16.13
N LEU A 271 29.61 -3.02 17.00
CA LEU A 271 30.54 -2.59 18.04
C LEU A 271 30.04 -3.01 19.43
N PRO A 272 30.65 -4.04 20.04
CA PRO A 272 30.45 -4.33 21.45
C PRO A 272 31.20 -3.33 22.32
N ILE A 273 30.51 -2.75 23.29
CA ILE A 273 31.06 -1.93 24.38
C ILE A 273 30.64 -2.62 25.68
N ILE A 274 31.61 -3.16 26.41
CA ILE A 274 31.35 -4.12 27.49
C ILE A 274 31.94 -3.63 28.81
N ALA A 275 31.10 -3.55 29.85
CA ALA A 275 31.54 -3.36 31.23
C ALA A 275 31.82 -4.72 31.88
N ILE A 276 33.04 -4.92 32.37
CA ILE A 276 33.52 -6.22 32.88
C ILE A 276 33.79 -6.15 34.38
N ASP A 277 33.23 -7.09 35.15
CA ASP A 277 33.67 -7.38 36.52
C ASP A 277 34.98 -8.17 36.49
N GLU A 278 36.12 -7.47 36.62
CA GLU A 278 37.44 -8.12 36.55
C GLU A 278 37.63 -9.19 37.63
N GLN A 279 37.06 -9.01 38.83
CA GLN A 279 37.21 -9.96 39.92
C GLN A 279 36.47 -11.26 39.64
N ARG A 280 35.27 -11.18 39.05
CA ARG A 280 34.48 -12.37 38.71
C ARG A 280 34.98 -13.09 37.48
N MET A 281 35.65 -12.39 36.56
CA MET A 281 36.24 -12.98 35.35
C MET A 281 37.46 -13.87 35.63
N GLU A 282 37.97 -13.90 36.86
CA GLU A 282 39.02 -14.83 37.29
C GLU A 282 38.50 -16.26 37.54
N ASP A 283 37.18 -16.47 37.61
CA ASP A 283 36.59 -17.81 37.75
C ASP A 283 36.89 -18.69 36.52
N ARG A 284 37.28 -19.95 36.77
CA ARG A 284 37.60 -20.95 35.74
C ARG A 284 36.48 -21.14 34.72
N ARG A 285 35.22 -20.90 35.12
CA ARG A 285 34.06 -20.97 34.22
C ARG A 285 34.14 -19.98 33.05
N TYR A 286 34.83 -18.86 33.20
CA TYR A 286 34.92 -17.80 32.18
C TYR A 286 36.27 -17.75 31.46
N GLU A 287 37.15 -18.73 31.70
CA GLU A 287 38.51 -18.78 31.14
C GLU A 287 38.54 -18.62 29.60
N LYS A 288 37.61 -19.29 28.90
CA LYS A 288 37.49 -19.20 27.43
C LYS A 288 37.09 -17.81 26.96
N LEU A 289 36.09 -17.21 27.59
CA LEU A 289 35.63 -15.86 27.24
C LEU A 289 36.74 -14.84 27.55
N ASN A 290 37.40 -14.96 28.69
CA ASN A 290 38.50 -14.08 29.08
C ASN A 290 39.67 -14.17 28.07
N ALA A 291 40.00 -15.36 27.58
CA ALA A 291 40.97 -15.54 26.51
C ALA A 291 40.55 -14.86 25.19
N THR A 292 39.28 -14.99 24.78
CA THR A 292 38.74 -14.30 23.59
C THR A 292 38.77 -12.78 23.76
N LEU A 293 38.35 -12.25 24.91
CA LEU A 293 38.33 -10.82 25.17
C LEU A 293 39.74 -10.23 25.14
N LYS A 294 40.74 -10.90 25.73
CA LYS A 294 42.15 -10.45 25.68
C LYS A 294 42.72 -10.35 24.27
N ASN A 295 42.23 -11.17 23.34
CA ASN A 295 42.72 -11.19 21.95
C ASN A 295 41.94 -10.26 21.01
N SER A 296 40.66 -10.03 21.29
CA SER A 296 39.72 -9.39 20.35
C SER A 296 39.18 -8.04 20.81
N THR A 297 39.61 -7.55 21.98
CA THR A 297 39.14 -6.28 22.55
C THR A 297 40.27 -5.29 22.81
N THR A 298 39.92 -4.00 22.83
CA THR A 298 40.79 -2.90 23.24
C THR A 298 40.18 -2.22 24.47
N GLN A 299 41.01 -1.84 25.45
CA GLN A 299 40.54 -1.06 26.60
C GLN A 299 40.08 0.32 26.13
N LEU A 300 38.90 0.74 26.59
CA LEU A 300 38.28 2.02 26.18
C LEU A 300 39.22 3.23 26.40
N ASN A 301 40.06 3.17 27.43
CA ASN A 301 41.03 4.23 27.73
C ASN A 301 42.20 4.30 26.76
N ASP A 302 42.63 3.16 26.23
CA ASP A 302 43.81 3.09 25.37
C ASP A 302 43.56 3.82 24.06
N LEU A 303 42.29 3.95 23.65
CA LEU A 303 41.87 4.81 22.54
C LEU A 303 42.23 6.28 22.75
N LEU A 304 42.29 6.72 24.00
CA LEU A 304 42.55 8.10 24.38
C LEU A 304 44.01 8.36 24.74
N GLN A 305 44.77 7.32 25.09
CA GLN A 305 46.18 7.48 25.43
C GLN A 305 47.04 7.67 24.19
N ARG A 306 47.99 8.59 24.26
CA ARG A 306 49.03 8.79 23.24
C ARG A 306 50.38 8.78 23.93
N ALA A 307 51.27 7.90 23.50
CA ALA A 307 52.64 7.90 24.01
C ALA A 307 53.34 9.21 23.61
N GLY A 308 53.98 9.86 24.59
CA GLY A 308 54.82 11.03 24.32
C GLY A 308 56.00 10.64 23.42
N ALA A 309 56.29 11.46 22.42
CA ALA A 309 57.42 11.30 21.52
C ALA A 309 58.19 12.63 21.41
N GLY A 310 59.52 12.57 21.29
CA GLY A 310 60.34 13.76 21.03
C GLY A 310 60.28 14.89 22.09
N GLY A 311 59.96 14.59 23.35
CA GLY A 311 59.87 15.59 24.43
C GLY A 311 58.50 16.26 24.60
N LEU A 312 57.51 15.93 23.77
CA LEU A 312 56.13 16.39 23.94
C LEU A 312 55.38 15.55 24.98
N SER A 313 54.67 16.22 25.88
CA SER A 313 53.64 15.60 26.73
C SER A 313 52.25 15.86 26.18
N PHE A 314 51.42 14.82 26.18
CA PHE A 314 50.02 14.85 25.77
C PHE A 314 49.16 14.56 26.99
N THR A 315 48.25 15.46 27.32
CA THR A 315 47.31 15.28 28.44
C THR A 315 45.89 15.34 27.92
N TYR A 316 45.15 14.24 28.05
CA TYR A 316 43.75 14.19 27.65
C TYR A 316 42.87 15.05 28.57
N GLN A 317 42.01 15.85 27.96
CA GLN A 317 40.99 16.67 28.60
C GLN A 317 39.62 16.09 28.23
N PRO A 318 38.89 15.50 29.19
CA PRO A 318 37.60 14.87 28.94
C PRO A 318 36.56 15.84 28.37
N GLU A 319 35.68 15.31 27.54
CA GLU A 319 34.54 16.09 27.07
C GLU A 319 33.55 16.36 28.20
N GLN A 320 33.03 17.59 28.25
CA GLN A 320 32.04 17.97 29.24
C GLN A 320 30.67 17.41 28.83
N TRP A 321 29.95 16.82 29.78
CA TRP A 321 28.61 16.34 29.54
C TRP A 321 27.67 17.53 29.30
N PRO A 322 26.75 17.48 28.32
CA PRO A 322 25.84 18.59 28.05
C PRO A 322 24.89 18.82 29.23
N ARG A 323 24.34 20.03 29.32
CA ARG A 323 23.23 20.31 30.23
C ARG A 323 21.99 19.52 29.81
N GLN A 324 21.12 19.23 30.77
CA GLN A 324 19.96 18.35 30.54
C GLN A 324 18.98 18.92 29.49
N ASP A 325 18.73 20.24 29.49
CA ASP A 325 17.91 20.94 28.50
C ASP A 325 18.44 20.79 27.07
N VAL A 326 19.76 20.88 26.91
CA VAL A 326 20.45 20.71 25.63
C VAL A 326 20.40 19.26 25.16
N LEU A 327 20.58 18.31 26.09
CA LEU A 327 20.49 16.88 25.79
C LEU A 327 19.06 16.48 25.39
N ASP A 328 18.06 16.90 26.14
CA ASP A 328 16.65 16.59 25.87
C ASP A 328 16.23 17.13 24.49
N GLY A 329 16.64 18.36 24.15
CA GLY A 329 16.41 18.96 22.84
C GLY A 329 17.08 18.17 21.70
N PHE A 330 18.33 17.75 21.90
CA PHE A 330 19.05 16.89 20.93
C PHE A 330 18.34 15.54 20.75
N ILE A 331 17.94 14.89 21.83
CA ILE A 331 17.31 13.56 21.83
C ILE A 331 15.93 13.62 21.15
N ALA A 332 15.12 14.63 21.47
CA ALA A 332 13.82 14.84 20.83
C ALA A 332 13.97 15.02 19.32
N ARG A 333 14.96 15.81 18.89
CA ARG A 333 15.19 16.05 17.46
C ARG A 333 15.77 14.84 16.74
N LEU A 334 16.68 14.10 17.38
CA LEU A 334 17.19 12.83 16.86
C LEU A 334 16.02 11.84 16.63
N ALA A 335 15.07 11.77 17.55
CA ALA A 335 13.87 10.96 17.39
C ALA A 335 13.02 11.40 16.19
N GLU A 336 12.79 12.69 16.00
CA GLU A 336 12.09 13.24 14.83
C GLU A 336 12.81 12.92 13.50
N ASP A 337 14.13 13.12 13.44
CA ASP A 337 14.92 12.93 12.22
C ASP A 337 15.03 11.43 11.86
N CYS A 338 15.15 10.54 12.86
CA CYS A 338 15.03 9.09 12.67
C CYS A 338 13.65 8.72 12.11
N ALA A 339 12.57 9.28 12.65
CA ALA A 339 11.20 9.06 12.17
C ALA A 339 10.96 9.64 10.75
N ALA A 340 11.60 10.76 10.40
CA ALA A 340 11.48 11.40 9.09
C ALA A 340 12.23 10.63 7.99
N ARG A 341 13.36 10.00 8.30
CA ARG A 341 14.13 9.15 7.36
C ARG A 341 13.50 7.77 7.12
N THR A 342 12.61 7.31 7.99
CA THR A 342 11.88 6.04 7.83
C THR A 342 10.78 6.01 6.80
N ARG A 343 10.42 7.14 6.18
CA ARG A 343 9.64 7.05 4.95
C ARG A 343 10.55 6.43 3.91
N PHE A 344 10.41 5.14 3.61
CA PHE A 344 10.94 4.54 2.40
C PHE A 344 10.60 5.48 1.24
N LYS A 345 11.58 6.29 0.80
CA LYS A 345 11.33 7.42 -0.12
C LYS A 345 11.19 6.96 -1.56
N LYS A 346 11.47 5.68 -1.86
CA LYS A 346 11.36 5.15 -3.20
C LYS A 346 9.89 5.09 -3.61
N THR A 347 9.61 5.77 -4.70
CA THR A 347 8.31 5.90 -5.33
C THR A 347 8.15 4.87 -6.45
N MET A 348 6.96 4.81 -7.03
CA MET A 348 6.72 4.02 -8.25
C MET A 348 7.59 4.48 -9.42
N ALA A 349 7.83 5.79 -9.54
CA ALA A 349 8.70 6.33 -10.58
C ALA A 349 10.13 5.76 -10.47
N ASP A 350 10.64 5.59 -9.25
CA ASP A 350 11.96 4.99 -9.02
C ASP A 350 11.97 3.51 -9.46
N LEU A 351 10.88 2.78 -9.21
CA LEU A 351 10.73 1.39 -9.65
C LEU A 351 10.72 1.28 -11.19
N TRP A 352 10.10 2.23 -11.88
CA TRP A 352 9.95 2.22 -13.34
C TRP A 352 11.22 2.57 -14.12
N THR A 353 12.24 3.11 -13.45
CA THR A 353 13.56 3.30 -14.09
C THR A 353 14.27 1.98 -14.40
N SER A 354 13.84 0.88 -13.77
CA SER A 354 14.57 -0.39 -13.76
C SER A 354 14.09 -1.40 -14.81
N PHE A 355 13.12 -1.03 -15.69
CA PHE A 355 12.61 -1.93 -16.74
C PHE A 355 12.25 -1.18 -18.04
N GLY A 356 12.12 -1.93 -19.14
CA GLY A 356 11.73 -1.40 -20.44
C GLY A 356 10.23 -1.13 -20.56
N LYS A 357 9.85 -0.08 -21.29
CA LYS A 357 8.45 0.19 -21.62
C LYS A 357 8.06 -0.54 -22.91
N GLU A 358 6.76 -0.77 -23.10
CA GLU A 358 6.19 -1.46 -24.27
C GLU A 358 6.64 -2.92 -24.42
N GLU A 359 6.82 -3.62 -23.29
CA GLU A 359 7.17 -5.04 -23.30
C GLU A 359 6.00 -5.92 -23.75
N THR A 360 6.32 -7.13 -24.23
CA THR A 360 5.31 -8.12 -24.61
C THR A 360 4.98 -9.05 -23.45
N THR A 361 3.71 -9.44 -23.35
CA THR A 361 3.25 -10.45 -22.39
C THR A 361 3.38 -11.87 -22.91
N LEU A 362 4.08 -12.12 -24.03
CA LEU A 362 4.21 -13.46 -24.61
C LEU A 362 4.73 -14.50 -23.61
N GLY A 363 5.72 -14.10 -22.80
CA GLY A 363 6.35 -14.91 -21.74
C GLY A 363 5.63 -14.89 -20.39
N GLY A 364 4.44 -14.28 -20.30
CA GLY A 364 3.77 -14.00 -19.03
C GLY A 364 3.91 -12.53 -18.63
N PHE A 365 3.34 -12.18 -17.48
CA PHE A 365 3.59 -10.92 -16.82
C PHE A 365 4.84 -11.03 -15.94
N ASP A 366 5.70 -10.04 -16.05
CA ASP A 366 6.84 -9.80 -15.19
C ASP A 366 6.68 -8.40 -14.57
N ILE A 367 6.21 -8.34 -13.32
CA ILE A 367 5.74 -7.10 -12.69
C ILE A 367 6.62 -6.78 -11.49
N PRO A 368 7.55 -5.82 -11.60
CA PRO A 368 8.29 -5.33 -10.44
C PRO A 368 7.30 -4.77 -9.42
N ILE A 369 7.45 -5.15 -8.15
CA ILE A 369 6.57 -4.70 -7.06
C ILE A 369 7.34 -4.06 -5.91
N GLY A 370 8.68 -4.05 -5.96
CA GLY A 370 9.52 -3.44 -4.95
C GLY A 370 10.95 -3.94 -4.99
N TRP A 371 11.62 -3.88 -3.84
CA TRP A 371 13.01 -4.31 -3.69
C TRP A 371 13.16 -5.30 -2.54
N THR A 372 13.96 -6.35 -2.73
CA THR A 372 14.30 -7.30 -1.66
C THR A 372 15.21 -6.63 -0.63
N SER A 373 15.43 -7.28 0.52
CA SER A 373 16.42 -6.83 1.51
C SER A 373 17.85 -6.70 0.95
N ALA A 374 18.15 -7.36 -0.19
CA ALA A 374 19.43 -7.26 -0.88
C ALA A 374 19.55 -6.02 -1.79
N GLY A 375 18.43 -5.33 -2.05
CA GLY A 375 18.34 -4.23 -3.01
C GLY A 375 17.98 -4.67 -4.44
N ASP A 376 17.83 -5.98 -4.70
CA ASP A 376 17.39 -6.50 -5.99
C ASP A 376 15.89 -6.26 -6.21
N LEU A 377 15.42 -6.23 -7.46
CA LEU A 377 13.99 -6.11 -7.75
C LEU A 377 13.23 -7.34 -7.25
N ALA A 378 12.23 -7.10 -6.40
CA ALA A 378 11.21 -8.07 -6.07
C ALA A 378 10.15 -8.05 -7.17
N THR A 379 9.97 -9.17 -7.86
CA THR A 379 9.18 -9.23 -9.09
C THR A 379 8.12 -10.31 -9.01
N LEU A 380 6.87 -9.92 -9.31
CA LEU A 380 5.73 -10.81 -9.44
C LEU A 380 5.67 -11.34 -10.87
N ARG A 381 5.98 -12.63 -11.04
CA ARG A 381 5.92 -13.33 -12.33
C ARG A 381 4.65 -14.16 -12.44
N LEU A 382 3.86 -13.95 -13.48
CA LEU A 382 2.58 -14.63 -13.69
C LEU A 382 2.42 -15.15 -15.12
N GLY A 383 1.95 -16.39 -15.27
CA GLY A 383 1.62 -16.93 -16.59
C GLY A 383 2.81 -17.32 -17.46
N ALA A 384 4.03 -17.32 -16.91
CA ALA A 384 5.23 -17.84 -17.55
C ALA A 384 5.30 -19.37 -17.41
N THR A 385 6.14 -20.04 -18.21
CA THR A 385 6.30 -21.50 -18.14
C THR A 385 6.84 -21.95 -16.78
N ASP A 386 7.68 -21.12 -16.16
CA ASP A 386 8.38 -21.31 -14.89
C ASP A 386 7.74 -20.56 -13.71
N SER A 387 6.53 -20.00 -13.87
CA SER A 387 5.86 -19.23 -12.83
C SER A 387 4.50 -19.81 -12.44
N GLU A 388 3.99 -19.30 -11.32
CA GLU A 388 2.60 -19.47 -10.92
C GLU A 388 1.66 -18.63 -11.81
N HIS A 389 0.36 -18.93 -11.76
CA HIS A 389 -0.62 -18.39 -12.73
C HIS A 389 -1.64 -17.43 -12.12
N HIS A 390 -1.84 -17.54 -10.81
CA HIS A 390 -2.82 -16.79 -10.04
C HIS A 390 -2.21 -16.39 -8.69
N VAL A 391 -2.71 -15.31 -8.12
CA VAL A 391 -2.14 -14.67 -6.93
C VAL A 391 -3.17 -14.56 -5.83
N LEU A 392 -2.75 -14.87 -4.60
CA LEU A 392 -3.43 -14.47 -3.38
C LEU A 392 -2.67 -13.32 -2.74
N LEU A 393 -3.31 -12.18 -2.51
CA LEU A 393 -2.78 -11.05 -1.76
C LEU A 393 -3.57 -10.89 -0.46
N ALA A 394 -2.90 -10.90 0.69
CA ALA A 394 -3.60 -10.73 1.96
C ALA A 394 -2.79 -9.95 2.99
N GLY A 395 -3.49 -9.21 3.85
CA GLY A 395 -2.88 -8.40 4.91
C GLY A 395 -3.89 -7.59 5.70
N LYS A 396 -3.64 -7.36 6.99
CA LYS A 396 -4.57 -6.64 7.88
C LYS A 396 -4.80 -5.19 7.41
N THR A 397 -5.85 -4.54 7.90
CA THR A 397 -6.08 -3.11 7.65
C THR A 397 -4.85 -2.28 8.02
N GLY A 398 -4.45 -1.36 7.13
CA GLY A 398 -3.24 -0.55 7.32
C GLY A 398 -1.92 -1.27 7.01
N SER A 399 -1.93 -2.53 6.56
CA SER A 399 -0.72 -3.27 6.15
C SER A 399 -0.12 -2.84 4.80
N GLY A 400 -0.79 -1.93 4.07
CA GLY A 400 -0.33 -1.42 2.77
C GLY A 400 -0.89 -2.15 1.55
N LYS A 401 -1.93 -3.01 1.72
CA LYS A 401 -2.62 -3.72 0.63
C LYS A 401 -3.04 -2.80 -0.52
N SER A 402 -3.79 -1.74 -0.23
CA SER A 402 -4.25 -0.79 -1.25
C SER A 402 -3.08 -0.12 -1.98
N ASN A 403 -2.03 0.27 -1.24
CA ASN A 403 -0.82 0.83 -1.83
C ASN A 403 -0.15 -0.14 -2.80
N LEU A 404 -0.01 -1.42 -2.43
CA LEU A 404 0.56 -2.44 -3.31
C LEU A 404 -0.30 -2.70 -4.55
N LEU A 405 -1.63 -2.72 -4.42
CA LEU A 405 -2.54 -2.82 -5.57
C LEU A 405 -2.34 -1.66 -6.55
N HIS A 406 -2.18 -0.43 -6.04
CA HIS A 406 -1.85 0.73 -6.89
C HIS A 406 -0.49 0.59 -7.57
N VAL A 407 0.56 0.21 -6.82
CA VAL A 407 1.89 -0.07 -7.38
C VAL A 407 1.80 -1.07 -8.52
N LEU A 408 1.07 -2.18 -8.31
CA LEU A 408 0.91 -3.25 -9.29
C LEU A 408 0.17 -2.78 -10.55
N ILE A 409 -0.99 -2.13 -10.40
CA ILE A 409 -1.84 -1.71 -11.53
C ILE A 409 -1.11 -0.69 -12.41
N HIS A 410 -0.54 0.36 -11.83
CA HIS A 410 0.18 1.35 -12.62
C HIS A 410 1.48 0.78 -13.22
N THR A 411 2.19 -0.11 -12.51
CA THR A 411 3.40 -0.76 -13.08
C THR A 411 3.05 -1.61 -14.29
N LEU A 412 1.92 -2.33 -14.24
CA LEU A 412 1.37 -3.04 -15.39
C LEU A 412 1.06 -2.09 -16.55
N CYS A 413 0.36 -0.99 -16.30
CA CYS A 413 0.01 -0.03 -17.35
C CYS A 413 1.22 0.72 -17.92
N GLU A 414 2.27 0.97 -17.13
CA GLU A 414 3.51 1.61 -17.60
C GLU A 414 4.39 0.65 -18.40
N LYS A 415 4.38 -0.65 -18.06
CA LYS A 415 5.21 -1.67 -18.70
C LYS A 415 4.58 -2.25 -19.97
N TYR A 416 3.27 -2.48 -19.98
CA TYR A 416 2.57 -3.18 -21.06
C TYR A 416 1.58 -2.25 -21.81
N PRO A 417 1.60 -2.27 -23.15
CA PRO A 417 0.66 -1.49 -23.96
C PRO A 417 -0.74 -2.13 -23.98
N THR A 418 -1.73 -1.39 -24.48
CA THR A 418 -3.15 -1.79 -24.47
C THR A 418 -3.48 -3.02 -25.33
N GLU A 419 -2.60 -3.40 -26.26
CA GLU A 419 -2.75 -4.64 -27.04
C GLU A 419 -2.20 -5.89 -26.33
N GLU A 420 -1.48 -5.71 -25.22
CA GLU A 420 -0.83 -6.80 -24.48
C GLU A 420 -1.54 -7.14 -23.17
N LEU A 421 -2.34 -6.22 -22.62
CA LEU A 421 -2.97 -6.30 -21.31
C LEU A 421 -4.44 -5.84 -21.32
N ASP A 422 -5.31 -6.69 -20.80
CA ASP A 422 -6.70 -6.38 -20.46
C ASP A 422 -6.91 -6.51 -18.94
N LEU A 423 -7.13 -5.38 -18.26
CA LEU A 423 -7.39 -5.33 -16.81
C LEU A 423 -8.89 -5.37 -16.51
N TYR A 424 -9.27 -6.18 -15.53
CA TYR A 424 -10.60 -6.23 -14.95
C TYR A 424 -10.46 -5.95 -13.45
N LEU A 425 -10.93 -4.80 -13.00
CA LEU A 425 -10.80 -4.36 -11.61
C LEU A 425 -12.16 -4.44 -10.92
N LEU A 426 -12.29 -5.31 -9.91
CA LEU A 426 -13.48 -5.45 -9.08
C LEU A 426 -13.16 -5.04 -7.65
N ASP A 427 -13.90 -4.07 -7.13
CA ASP A 427 -13.80 -3.59 -5.76
C ASP A 427 -15.16 -3.72 -5.05
N TYR A 428 -15.17 -4.42 -3.93
CA TYR A 428 -16.34 -4.64 -3.08
C TYR A 428 -16.42 -3.67 -1.88
N LYS A 429 -15.41 -2.81 -1.68
CA LYS A 429 -15.33 -1.92 -0.53
C LYS A 429 -16.13 -0.63 -0.79
N GLU A 430 -16.82 -0.11 0.23
CA GLU A 430 -17.59 1.16 0.13
C GLU A 430 -16.69 2.40 -0.11
N SER A 431 -15.44 2.36 0.37
CA SER A 431 -14.42 3.36 0.02
C SER A 431 -13.52 2.78 -1.05
N THR A 432 -13.87 3.05 -2.30
CA THR A 432 -13.35 2.34 -3.47
C THR A 432 -11.96 2.81 -3.85
N GLU A 433 -10.99 1.91 -3.71
CA GLU A 433 -9.59 2.18 -4.06
C GLU A 433 -9.45 2.34 -5.58
N PHE A 434 -10.27 1.62 -6.35
CA PHE A 434 -10.20 1.61 -7.81
C PHE A 434 -10.96 2.74 -8.51
N ASN A 435 -11.70 3.60 -7.80
CA ASN A 435 -12.42 4.72 -8.41
C ASN A 435 -11.50 5.73 -9.12
N ILE A 436 -10.24 5.83 -8.68
CA ILE A 436 -9.21 6.61 -9.38
C ILE A 436 -8.99 6.18 -10.83
N TYR A 437 -9.32 4.93 -11.18
CA TYR A 437 -9.19 4.36 -12.51
C TYR A 437 -10.46 4.46 -13.36
N ALA A 438 -11.56 4.96 -12.78
CA ALA A 438 -12.83 5.16 -13.50
C ALA A 438 -12.85 6.53 -14.22
N THR A 439 -12.27 7.57 -13.61
CA THR A 439 -12.36 8.95 -14.14
C THR A 439 -11.00 9.68 -14.06
N PRO A 440 -10.28 9.85 -15.19
CA PRO A 440 -10.54 9.27 -16.50
C PRO A 440 -10.29 7.75 -16.55
N PRO A 441 -10.95 7.01 -17.45
CA PRO A 441 -10.79 5.56 -17.55
C PRO A 441 -9.39 5.16 -18.02
N VAL A 442 -8.85 4.10 -17.42
CA VAL A 442 -7.54 3.57 -17.81
C VAL A 442 -7.65 2.79 -19.12
N PRO A 443 -6.82 3.08 -20.15
CA PRO A 443 -6.92 2.46 -21.49
C PRO A 443 -6.75 0.94 -21.50
N GLN A 444 -5.91 0.40 -20.60
CA GLN A 444 -5.69 -1.03 -20.42
C GLN A 444 -6.84 -1.72 -19.68
N ALA A 445 -7.74 -0.98 -19.02
CA ALA A 445 -8.87 -1.56 -18.33
C ALA A 445 -10.03 -1.85 -19.29
N ARG A 446 -10.53 -3.09 -19.25
CA ARG A 446 -11.81 -3.50 -19.86
C ARG A 446 -12.98 -3.26 -18.93
N LEU A 447 -12.72 -3.31 -17.63
CA LEU A 447 -13.71 -3.07 -16.58
C LEU A 447 -13.06 -2.43 -15.36
N VAL A 448 -13.72 -1.38 -14.85
CA VAL A 448 -13.51 -0.84 -13.51
C VAL A 448 -14.86 -0.86 -12.80
N ALA A 449 -15.02 -1.80 -11.88
CA ALA A 449 -16.23 -2.03 -11.12
C ALA A 449 -15.99 -1.68 -9.65
N THR A 450 -16.63 -0.63 -9.16
CA THR A 450 -16.48 -0.05 -7.82
C THR A 450 -17.77 -0.24 -7.03
N GLU A 451 -17.68 -0.45 -5.71
CA GLU A 451 -18.85 -0.69 -4.85
C GLU A 451 -19.74 -1.82 -5.41
N SER A 452 -19.10 -2.86 -5.92
CA SER A 452 -19.80 -3.92 -6.65
C SER A 452 -20.64 -4.79 -5.72
N ASP A 453 -21.74 -5.32 -6.23
CA ASP A 453 -22.48 -6.39 -5.56
C ASP A 453 -21.98 -7.77 -6.02
N PRO A 454 -22.05 -8.82 -5.18
CA PRO A 454 -21.64 -10.18 -5.55
C PRO A 454 -22.31 -10.72 -6.80
N GLU A 455 -23.59 -10.38 -7.04
CA GLU A 455 -24.30 -10.80 -8.25
C GLU A 455 -23.67 -10.21 -9.51
N TYR A 456 -23.24 -8.94 -9.48
CA TYR A 456 -22.51 -8.35 -10.61
C TYR A 456 -21.17 -9.06 -10.80
N GLY A 457 -20.46 -9.36 -9.71
CA GLY A 457 -19.22 -10.15 -9.74
C GLY A 457 -19.36 -11.49 -10.46
N VAL A 458 -20.45 -12.22 -10.21
CA VAL A 458 -20.77 -13.47 -10.91
C VAL A 458 -20.91 -13.25 -12.43
N THR A 459 -21.47 -12.12 -12.86
CA THR A 459 -21.56 -11.82 -14.30
C THR A 459 -20.20 -11.54 -14.94
N VAL A 460 -19.28 -10.91 -14.21
CA VAL A 460 -17.90 -10.70 -14.67
C VAL A 460 -17.15 -12.02 -14.77
N LEU A 461 -17.25 -12.88 -13.76
CA LEU A 461 -16.65 -14.22 -13.79
C LEU A 461 -17.19 -15.03 -14.97
N ARG A 462 -18.49 -14.94 -15.25
CA ARG A 462 -19.12 -15.59 -16.41
C ARG A 462 -18.58 -15.07 -17.73
N HIS A 463 -18.47 -13.76 -17.88
CA HIS A 463 -17.87 -13.15 -19.07
C HIS A 463 -16.45 -13.66 -19.33
N LEU A 464 -15.62 -13.79 -18.30
CA LEU A 464 -14.27 -14.33 -18.45
C LEU A 464 -14.25 -15.83 -18.78
N VAL A 465 -15.23 -16.60 -18.31
CA VAL A 465 -15.41 -18.00 -18.72
C VAL A 465 -15.83 -18.09 -20.19
N ASP A 466 -16.71 -17.21 -20.67
CA ASP A 466 -17.11 -17.18 -22.07
C ASP A 466 -15.95 -16.76 -22.99
N GLU A 467 -15.10 -15.84 -22.52
CA GLU A 467 -13.85 -15.46 -23.19
C GLU A 467 -12.87 -16.64 -23.24
N LEU A 468 -12.73 -17.39 -22.14
CA LEU A 468 -11.94 -18.62 -22.10
C LEU A 468 -12.40 -19.61 -23.15
N GLU A 469 -13.71 -19.87 -23.25
CA GLU A 469 -14.29 -20.79 -24.22
C GLU A 469 -14.14 -20.29 -25.67
N THR A 470 -14.21 -18.99 -25.86
CA THR A 470 -13.98 -18.35 -27.16
C THR A 470 -12.52 -18.53 -27.61
N ARG A 471 -11.56 -18.27 -26.72
CA ARG A 471 -10.13 -18.54 -26.97
C ARG A 471 -9.89 -20.03 -27.23
N ALA A 472 -10.52 -20.92 -26.47
CA ALA A 472 -10.40 -22.37 -26.69
C ALA A 472 -10.85 -22.81 -28.09
N ARG A 473 -11.97 -22.26 -28.59
CA ARG A 473 -12.45 -22.52 -29.96
C ARG A 473 -11.46 -22.00 -31.01
N ILE A 474 -10.95 -20.79 -30.82
CA ILE A 474 -9.99 -20.16 -31.73
C ILE A 474 -8.68 -20.96 -31.77
N PHE A 475 -8.15 -21.37 -30.62
CA PHE A 475 -6.89 -22.11 -30.50
C PHE A 475 -7.02 -23.48 -31.16
N LYS A 476 -8.14 -24.17 -30.91
CA LYS A 476 -8.47 -25.44 -31.58
C LYS A 476 -8.56 -25.29 -33.10
N SER A 477 -9.16 -24.21 -33.61
CA SER A 477 -9.24 -23.96 -35.06
C SER A 477 -7.88 -23.74 -35.74
N LYS A 478 -6.87 -23.35 -34.96
CA LYS A 478 -5.48 -23.16 -35.41
C LYS A 478 -4.55 -24.31 -35.02
N ASN A 479 -5.06 -25.40 -34.43
CA ASN A 479 -4.29 -26.54 -33.92
C ASN A 479 -3.17 -26.15 -32.94
N VAL A 480 -3.44 -25.19 -32.05
CA VAL A 480 -2.52 -24.79 -30.97
C VAL A 480 -3.11 -25.08 -29.60
N ASN A 481 -2.26 -25.34 -28.62
CA ASN A 481 -2.68 -25.84 -27.31
C ASN A 481 -2.75 -24.75 -26.24
N ASP A 482 -1.99 -23.66 -26.41
CA ASP A 482 -1.93 -22.58 -25.42
C ASP A 482 -1.80 -21.18 -26.03
N PHE A 483 -1.94 -20.19 -25.17
CA PHE A 483 -1.88 -18.77 -25.51
C PHE A 483 -0.55 -18.34 -26.14
N SER A 484 0.59 -18.87 -25.65
CA SER A 484 1.91 -18.48 -26.18
C SER A 484 2.09 -19.02 -27.60
N GLU A 485 1.69 -20.27 -27.83
CA GLU A 485 1.72 -20.93 -29.13
C GLU A 485 0.77 -20.23 -30.13
N TYR A 486 -0.44 -19.86 -29.69
CA TYR A 486 -1.38 -19.11 -30.52
C TYR A 486 -0.81 -17.76 -30.96
N ARG A 487 -0.23 -16.98 -30.04
CA ARG A 487 0.36 -15.68 -30.38
C ARG A 487 1.56 -15.78 -31.30
N LYS A 488 2.44 -16.77 -31.07
CA LYS A 488 3.61 -17.03 -31.93
C LYS A 488 3.21 -17.42 -33.36
N SER A 489 2.17 -18.26 -33.49
CA SER A 489 1.76 -18.82 -34.79
C SER A 489 0.84 -17.88 -35.59
N SER A 490 -0.06 -17.15 -34.93
CA SER A 490 -1.05 -16.31 -35.60
C SER A 490 -0.53 -14.91 -35.97
N GLY A 491 0.48 -14.41 -35.25
CA GLY A 491 0.92 -13.02 -35.35
C GLY A 491 -0.11 -12.00 -34.81
N VAL A 492 -1.24 -12.47 -34.25
CA VAL A 492 -2.28 -11.62 -33.66
C VAL A 492 -1.87 -11.23 -32.24
N ARG A 493 -1.93 -9.94 -31.92
CA ARG A 493 -1.77 -9.42 -30.55
C ARG A 493 -3.07 -9.63 -29.77
N LEU A 494 -3.22 -10.83 -29.22
CA LEU A 494 -4.27 -11.15 -28.25
C LEU A 494 -3.77 -10.75 -26.84
N PRO A 495 -4.45 -9.82 -26.13
CA PRO A 495 -4.01 -9.41 -24.80
C PRO A 495 -4.21 -10.51 -23.75
N ARG A 496 -3.33 -10.52 -22.73
CA ARG A 496 -3.55 -11.32 -21.52
C ARG A 496 -4.54 -10.59 -20.62
N ALA A 497 -5.50 -11.33 -20.08
CA ALA A 497 -6.47 -10.79 -19.13
C ALA A 497 -5.96 -10.98 -17.69
N LEU A 498 -6.03 -9.93 -16.88
CA LEU A 498 -5.80 -10.00 -15.44
C LEU A 498 -7.03 -9.46 -14.70
N LEU A 499 -7.70 -10.35 -13.98
CA LEU A 499 -8.78 -10.03 -13.06
C LEU A 499 -8.20 -9.75 -11.67
N VAL A 500 -8.41 -8.55 -11.16
CA VAL A 500 -8.06 -8.13 -9.80
C VAL A 500 -9.35 -7.96 -9.02
N ILE A 501 -9.52 -8.74 -7.96
CA ILE A 501 -10.67 -8.65 -7.06
C ILE A 501 -10.20 -8.21 -5.69
N ASP A 502 -10.57 -7.02 -5.25
CA ASP A 502 -10.34 -6.57 -3.88
C ASP A 502 -11.50 -6.96 -2.96
N GLU A 503 -11.15 -7.47 -1.76
CA GLU A 503 -12.06 -8.09 -0.81
C GLU A 503 -12.92 -9.21 -1.42
N PHE A 504 -12.27 -10.14 -2.12
CA PHE A 504 -12.94 -11.22 -2.85
C PHE A 504 -13.85 -12.12 -1.99
N GLN A 505 -13.66 -12.16 -0.67
CA GLN A 505 -14.52 -12.91 0.24
C GLN A 505 -16.00 -12.48 0.18
N ILE A 506 -16.26 -11.24 -0.23
CA ILE A 506 -17.62 -10.69 -0.36
C ILE A 506 -18.43 -11.44 -1.45
N LEU A 507 -17.76 -12.03 -2.44
CA LEU A 507 -18.41 -12.94 -3.41
C LEU A 507 -19.12 -14.13 -2.74
N PHE A 508 -18.69 -14.52 -1.54
CA PHE A 508 -19.18 -15.70 -0.82
C PHE A 508 -20.05 -15.35 0.40
N SER A 509 -20.31 -14.07 0.68
CA SER A 509 -21.09 -13.66 1.86
C SER A 509 -22.60 -13.59 1.64
N GLU A 510 -23.05 -13.60 0.38
CA GLU A 510 -24.46 -13.46 0.00
C GLU A 510 -25.22 -14.80 0.01
N SER A 511 -26.36 -14.86 -0.67
CA SER A 511 -27.15 -16.09 -0.79
C SER A 511 -26.34 -17.26 -1.35
N ARG A 512 -26.68 -18.46 -0.87
CA ARG A 512 -26.05 -19.73 -1.29
C ARG A 512 -25.96 -19.90 -2.82
N GLN A 513 -26.98 -19.47 -3.56
CA GLN A 513 -27.01 -19.56 -5.02
C GLN A 513 -25.93 -18.70 -5.69
N VAL A 514 -25.70 -17.47 -5.18
CA VAL A 514 -24.69 -16.55 -5.69
C VAL A 514 -23.29 -17.05 -5.33
N ALA A 515 -23.09 -17.47 -4.08
CA ALA A 515 -21.82 -18.02 -3.62
C ALA A 515 -21.42 -19.29 -4.38
N GLU A 516 -22.34 -20.24 -4.59
CA GLU A 516 -22.09 -21.48 -5.35
C GLU A 516 -21.75 -21.17 -6.82
N ALA A 517 -22.46 -20.22 -7.46
CA ALA A 517 -22.16 -19.80 -8.83
C ALA A 517 -20.78 -19.13 -8.93
N ALA A 518 -20.44 -18.24 -8.00
CA ALA A 518 -19.14 -17.60 -7.93
C ALA A 518 -18.03 -18.64 -7.75
N GLU A 519 -18.21 -19.60 -6.84
CA GLU A 519 -17.26 -20.68 -6.57
C GLU A 519 -17.01 -21.55 -7.81
N GLN A 520 -18.07 -21.97 -8.51
CA GLN A 520 -17.96 -22.78 -9.72
C GLN A 520 -17.22 -22.07 -10.84
N LEU A 521 -17.59 -20.81 -11.13
CA LEU A 521 -16.97 -20.02 -12.18
C LEU A 521 -15.51 -19.69 -11.86
N LEU A 522 -15.23 -19.26 -10.63
CA LEU A 522 -13.87 -18.97 -10.17
C LEU A 522 -12.98 -20.22 -10.20
N SER A 523 -13.49 -21.37 -9.74
CA SER A 523 -12.76 -22.65 -9.79
C SER A 523 -12.41 -23.06 -11.23
N LYS A 524 -13.33 -22.86 -12.18
CA LYS A 524 -13.08 -23.13 -13.60
C LYS A 524 -11.97 -22.22 -14.14
N LEU A 525 -12.02 -20.91 -13.85
CA LEU A 525 -11.00 -19.96 -14.28
C LEU A 525 -9.63 -20.24 -13.66
N LEU A 526 -9.55 -20.57 -12.37
CA LEU A 526 -8.28 -20.89 -11.71
C LEU A 526 -7.64 -22.18 -12.25
N LYS A 527 -8.44 -23.16 -12.67
CA LYS A 527 -7.94 -24.43 -13.23
C LYS A 527 -7.54 -24.33 -14.69
N GLN A 528 -8.28 -23.57 -15.50
CA GLN A 528 -8.14 -23.57 -16.96
C GLN A 528 -7.59 -22.26 -17.53
N GLY A 529 -7.69 -21.14 -16.80
CA GLY A 529 -7.38 -19.79 -17.27
C GLY A 529 -5.95 -19.63 -17.78
N ARG A 530 -4.99 -20.30 -17.14
CA ARG A 530 -3.57 -20.35 -17.54
C ARG A 530 -3.39 -20.56 -19.05
N SER A 531 -3.99 -21.63 -19.60
CA SER A 531 -3.77 -22.05 -20.99
C SER A 531 -4.30 -21.02 -21.99
N PHE A 532 -5.25 -20.18 -21.56
CA PHE A 532 -5.91 -19.18 -22.39
C PHE A 532 -5.46 -17.74 -22.08
N GLY A 533 -4.43 -17.56 -21.24
CA GLY A 533 -3.88 -16.26 -20.90
C GLY A 533 -4.80 -15.41 -20.02
N ILE A 534 -5.59 -16.06 -19.16
CA ILE A 534 -6.47 -15.42 -18.18
C ILE A 534 -5.91 -15.68 -16.77
N HIS A 535 -5.59 -14.61 -16.06
CA HIS A 535 -4.94 -14.61 -14.75
C HIS A 535 -5.83 -13.91 -13.72
N ILE A 536 -5.66 -14.29 -12.45
CA ILE A 536 -6.50 -13.80 -11.34
C ILE A 536 -5.62 -13.43 -10.16
N LEU A 537 -5.85 -12.24 -9.61
CA LEU A 537 -5.33 -11.77 -8.34
C LEU A 537 -6.51 -11.57 -7.38
N LEU A 538 -6.55 -12.36 -6.32
CA LEU A 538 -7.55 -12.24 -5.25
C LEU A 538 -6.91 -11.53 -4.06
N ALA A 539 -7.49 -10.41 -3.66
CA ALA A 539 -7.01 -9.62 -2.53
C ALA A 539 -8.03 -9.64 -1.37
N THR A 540 -7.55 -9.73 -0.13
CA THR A 540 -8.41 -9.73 1.07
C THR A 540 -7.70 -9.19 2.31
N GLN A 541 -8.44 -8.66 3.27
CA GLN A 541 -7.89 -8.36 4.60
C GLN A 541 -7.63 -9.60 5.45
N THR A 542 -8.54 -10.58 5.38
CA THR A 542 -8.46 -11.82 6.17
C THR A 542 -9.22 -12.94 5.46
N LEU A 543 -8.70 -14.15 5.58
CA LEU A 543 -9.37 -15.36 5.11
C LEU A 543 -10.35 -15.93 6.14
N LYS A 544 -10.48 -15.29 7.30
CA LYS A 544 -11.42 -15.72 8.36
C LYS A 544 -12.86 -15.45 7.94
N GLY A 545 -13.75 -16.39 8.29
CA GLY A 545 -15.20 -16.22 8.11
C GLY A 545 -15.71 -16.46 6.68
N ILE A 546 -14.85 -16.92 5.76
CA ILE A 546 -15.29 -17.29 4.41
C ILE A 546 -16.04 -18.63 4.48
N ASN A 547 -17.37 -18.56 4.42
CA ASN A 547 -18.27 -19.72 4.49
C ASN A 547 -18.37 -20.52 3.16
N ALA A 548 -17.30 -20.56 2.37
CA ALA A 548 -17.24 -21.39 1.17
C ALA A 548 -16.72 -22.78 1.53
N GLN A 549 -17.50 -23.82 1.20
CA GLN A 549 -17.11 -25.23 1.46
C GLN A 549 -15.77 -25.58 0.79
N SER A 550 -15.39 -24.86 -0.25
CA SER A 550 -14.22 -25.14 -1.09
C SER A 550 -13.14 -24.05 -1.05
N ILE A 551 -13.11 -23.13 -0.06
CA ILE A 551 -12.08 -22.07 0.00
C ILE A 551 -10.66 -22.64 0.03
N GLY A 552 -10.46 -23.77 0.72
CA GLY A 552 -9.19 -24.49 0.72
C GLY A 552 -8.78 -24.93 -0.70
N SER A 553 -9.74 -25.39 -1.52
CA SER A 553 -9.47 -25.77 -2.90
C SER A 553 -9.09 -24.56 -3.77
N ILE A 554 -9.72 -23.40 -3.56
CA ILE A 554 -9.39 -22.16 -4.25
C ILE A 554 -7.94 -21.75 -3.91
N ILE A 555 -7.60 -21.72 -2.62
CA ILE A 555 -6.26 -21.34 -2.15
C ILE A 555 -5.17 -22.29 -2.68
N THR A 556 -5.46 -23.59 -2.85
CA THR A 556 -4.49 -24.52 -3.45
C THR A 556 -4.18 -24.24 -4.93
N GLN A 557 -5.05 -23.51 -5.65
CA GLN A 557 -4.77 -23.09 -7.03
C GLN A 557 -4.00 -21.75 -7.09
N LEU A 558 -3.84 -21.06 -5.95
CA LEU A 558 -3.14 -19.79 -5.82
C LEU A 558 -1.71 -20.06 -5.32
N GLY A 559 -0.85 -20.52 -6.22
CA GLY A 559 0.52 -20.90 -5.87
C GLY A 559 1.45 -19.72 -5.58
N CYS A 560 1.16 -18.54 -6.16
CA CYS A 560 1.80 -17.29 -5.78
C CYS A 560 1.00 -16.63 -4.66
N ARG A 561 1.68 -16.33 -3.55
CA ARG A 561 1.07 -15.74 -2.35
C ARG A 561 1.86 -14.54 -1.90
N ILE A 562 1.20 -13.39 -1.81
CA ILE A 562 1.75 -12.16 -1.27
C ILE A 562 1.08 -11.92 0.09
N ALA A 563 1.89 -11.97 1.14
CA ALA A 563 1.44 -11.74 2.50
C ALA A 563 2.05 -10.43 3.02
N LEU A 564 1.19 -9.52 3.47
CA LEU A 564 1.58 -8.31 4.19
C LEU A 564 1.40 -8.52 5.69
N ALA A 565 1.79 -7.53 6.50
CA ALA A 565 1.68 -7.61 7.96
C ALA A 565 0.29 -8.08 8.40
N CYS A 566 0.22 -9.21 9.11
CA CYS A 566 -1.03 -9.82 9.57
C CYS A 566 -0.85 -10.53 10.92
N GLY A 567 -1.90 -11.14 11.48
CA GLY A 567 -1.78 -11.98 12.67
C GLY A 567 -1.11 -13.32 12.34
N GLN A 568 -0.65 -14.06 13.37
CA GLN A 568 -0.07 -15.39 13.19
C GLN A 568 -1.02 -16.36 12.49
N GLU A 569 -2.29 -16.42 12.93
CA GLU A 569 -3.30 -17.29 12.32
C GLU A 569 -3.52 -16.97 10.83
N ASP A 570 -3.65 -15.68 10.48
CA ASP A 570 -3.80 -15.26 9.10
C ASP A 570 -2.54 -15.60 8.29
N SER A 571 -1.33 -15.42 8.85
CA SER A 571 -0.07 -15.79 8.21
C SER A 571 -0.06 -17.28 7.84
N ALA A 572 -0.50 -18.15 8.75
CA ALA A 572 -0.59 -19.58 8.48
C ALA A 572 -1.70 -19.97 7.52
N MET A 573 -2.81 -19.23 7.45
CA MET A 573 -3.85 -19.46 6.45
C MET A 573 -3.37 -19.03 5.04
N ILE A 574 -2.63 -17.92 4.95
CA ILE A 574 -2.13 -17.37 3.70
C ILE A 574 -0.91 -18.19 3.24
N LEU A 575 0.17 -18.21 4.01
CA LEU A 575 1.42 -18.87 3.65
C LEU A 575 1.43 -20.37 4.01
N GLY A 576 0.39 -20.92 4.62
CA GLY A 576 0.34 -22.35 4.96
C GLY A 576 0.85 -22.67 6.37
N GLY A 577 0.48 -23.87 6.85
CA GLY A 577 0.65 -24.30 8.23
C GLY A 577 2.09 -24.17 8.72
N GLY A 578 2.29 -23.41 9.80
CA GLY A 578 3.58 -23.20 10.44
C GLY A 578 4.45 -22.09 9.83
N ASN A 579 4.00 -21.41 8.77
CA ASN A 579 4.69 -20.24 8.20
C ASN A 579 4.14 -18.93 8.80
N TRP A 580 4.83 -18.42 9.82
CA TRP A 580 4.45 -17.22 10.58
C TRP A 580 5.15 -15.94 10.10
N ALA A 581 5.90 -16.01 9.00
CA ALA A 581 6.79 -14.93 8.59
C ALA A 581 6.04 -13.60 8.31
N ALA A 582 4.77 -13.67 7.86
CA ALA A 582 3.99 -12.46 7.63
C ALA A 582 3.54 -11.77 8.93
N ALA A 583 3.50 -12.49 10.06
CA ALA A 583 3.23 -11.93 11.37
C ALA A 583 4.44 -11.21 11.99
N GLU A 584 5.65 -11.50 11.49
CA GLU A 584 6.91 -10.87 11.89
C GLU A 584 7.23 -9.60 11.06
N LEU A 585 6.43 -9.33 10.02
CA LEU A 585 6.56 -8.12 9.21
C LEU A 585 6.23 -6.87 10.03
N ARG A 586 7.05 -5.84 9.88
CA ARG A 586 6.72 -4.50 10.35
C ARG A 586 5.61 -3.95 9.44
N SER A 587 4.63 -3.26 10.02
CA SER A 587 3.61 -2.50 9.28
C SER A 587 4.29 -1.57 8.23
N PRO A 588 3.60 -1.11 7.16
CA PRO A 588 4.18 -0.71 5.88
C PRO A 588 5.56 -0.03 5.94
N PRO A 589 6.47 -0.37 5.01
CA PRO A 589 6.17 -0.89 3.66
C PRO A 589 6.67 -2.31 3.39
N GLU A 590 6.64 -3.23 4.38
CA GLU A 590 7.15 -4.59 4.19
C GLU A 590 6.08 -5.57 3.65
N GLY A 591 6.52 -6.52 2.81
CA GLY A 591 5.72 -7.65 2.33
C GLY A 591 6.57 -8.90 2.11
N ILE A 592 5.91 -10.05 1.99
CA ILE A 592 6.51 -11.32 1.59
C ILE A 592 5.83 -11.78 0.31
N ILE A 593 6.62 -12.06 -0.73
CA ILE A 593 6.16 -12.79 -1.92
C ILE A 593 6.65 -14.23 -1.83
N ASN A 594 5.75 -15.18 -2.08
CA ASN A 594 6.03 -16.61 -2.02
C ASN A 594 5.51 -17.29 -3.29
N ASN A 595 6.42 -17.87 -4.07
CA ASN A 595 6.11 -18.60 -5.31
C ASN A 595 6.25 -20.13 -5.13
N ALA A 596 6.08 -20.62 -3.91
CA ALA A 596 6.27 -22.03 -3.54
C ALA A 596 5.08 -22.59 -2.76
N ASN A 597 3.86 -22.19 -3.13
CA ASN A 597 2.61 -22.62 -2.48
C ASN A 597 2.60 -22.37 -0.96
N GLY A 598 3.30 -21.33 -0.51
CA GLY A 598 3.42 -20.97 0.91
C GLY A 598 4.60 -21.63 1.66
N ALA A 599 5.37 -22.51 1.03
CA ALA A 599 6.52 -23.13 1.71
C ALA A 599 7.52 -22.07 2.21
N LYS A 600 8.02 -22.22 3.45
CA LYS A 600 8.95 -21.25 4.08
C LYS A 600 10.18 -20.95 3.22
N SER A 601 10.70 -21.95 2.51
CA SER A 601 11.86 -21.81 1.62
C SER A 601 11.63 -20.89 0.43
N GLY A 602 10.36 -20.63 0.08
CA GLY A 602 9.98 -19.72 -1.00
C GLY A 602 9.67 -18.29 -0.55
N ASN A 603 9.81 -17.98 0.75
CA ASN A 603 9.55 -16.63 1.27
C ASN A 603 10.64 -15.66 0.78
N VAL A 604 10.24 -14.61 0.07
CA VAL A 604 11.11 -13.48 -0.27
C VAL A 604 10.52 -12.23 0.35
N LYS A 605 11.23 -11.66 1.34
CA LYS A 605 10.86 -10.39 1.96
C LYS A 605 11.23 -9.23 1.01
N PHE A 606 10.32 -8.27 0.86
CA PHE A 606 10.53 -7.10 0.01
C PHE A 606 9.88 -5.83 0.58
N MET A 607 10.35 -4.69 0.10
CA MET A 607 9.92 -3.34 0.43
C MET A 607 9.08 -2.78 -0.71
N ILE A 608 7.87 -2.33 -0.39
CA ILE A 608 6.88 -1.83 -1.34
C ILE A 608 7.11 -0.32 -1.55
N PRO A 609 7.22 0.17 -2.80
CA PRO A 609 7.30 1.61 -3.06
C PRO A 609 6.04 2.33 -2.60
N PHE A 610 6.21 3.58 -2.22
CA PHE A 610 5.06 4.42 -1.95
C PHE A 610 4.38 4.79 -3.26
N ALA A 611 3.07 4.57 -3.35
CA ALA A 611 2.31 4.86 -4.55
C ALA A 611 2.06 6.36 -4.78
N GLY A 612 2.46 7.20 -3.82
CA GLY A 612 2.12 8.62 -3.81
C GLY A 612 0.70 8.85 -3.29
N GLU A 613 0.36 10.11 -3.04
CA GLU A 613 -1.00 10.52 -2.70
C GLU A 613 -1.93 10.43 -3.92
N SER A 614 -3.25 10.50 -3.68
CA SER A 614 -4.25 10.32 -4.75
C SER A 614 -4.09 11.31 -5.89
N GLU A 615 -3.68 12.56 -5.63
CA GLU A 615 -3.40 13.55 -6.69
C GLU A 615 -2.20 13.17 -7.56
N HIS A 616 -1.12 12.69 -6.93
CA HIS A 616 0.06 12.23 -7.66
C HIS A 616 -0.26 11.03 -8.55
N ARG A 617 -1.05 10.08 -8.05
CA ARG A 617 -1.52 8.93 -8.85
C ARG A 617 -2.37 9.37 -10.05
N ARG A 618 -3.24 10.37 -9.88
CA ARG A 618 -4.03 10.95 -10.99
C ARG A 618 -3.16 11.65 -12.03
N ASP A 619 -2.12 12.38 -11.61
CA ASP A 619 -1.17 13.00 -12.53
C ASP A 619 -0.42 11.94 -13.36
N LEU A 620 0.07 10.88 -12.71
CA LEU A 620 0.70 9.75 -13.42
C LEU A 620 -0.27 9.10 -14.41
N LEU A 621 -1.54 8.90 -14.02
CA LEU A 621 -2.55 8.33 -14.89
C LEU A 621 -2.86 9.24 -16.10
N THR A 622 -2.96 10.55 -15.87
CA THR A 622 -3.19 11.54 -16.93
C THR A 622 -2.06 11.52 -17.95
N LYS A 623 -0.80 11.42 -17.48
CA LYS A 623 0.36 11.27 -18.36
C LYS A 623 0.33 9.96 -19.15
N LEU A 624 -0.12 8.87 -18.54
CA LEU A 624 -0.26 7.58 -19.20
C LEU A 624 -1.32 7.64 -20.31
N ILE A 625 -2.49 8.21 -20.01
CA ILE A 625 -3.58 8.40 -20.96
C ILE A 625 -3.16 9.31 -22.12
N ALA A 626 -2.46 10.41 -21.85
CA ALA A 626 -1.98 11.30 -22.90
C ALA A 626 -1.05 10.59 -23.90
N ARG A 627 -0.27 9.60 -23.45
CA ARG A 627 0.58 8.79 -24.34
C ARG A 627 -0.23 7.82 -25.19
N THR A 628 -1.25 7.16 -24.62
CA THR A 628 -2.06 6.15 -25.31
C THR A 628 -3.13 6.75 -26.23
N SER A 629 -3.64 7.95 -25.95
CA SER A 629 -4.60 8.65 -26.81
C SER A 629 -4.03 8.99 -28.20
N LEU A 630 -2.71 9.17 -28.31
CA LEU A 630 -2.01 9.35 -29.59
C LEU A 630 -2.09 8.09 -30.50
N SER A 631 -2.34 6.92 -29.92
CA SER A 631 -2.46 5.63 -30.63
C SER A 631 -3.87 5.34 -31.18
N GLY A 632 -4.85 6.24 -31.00
CA GLY A 632 -6.20 6.09 -31.57
C GLY A 632 -7.07 5.00 -30.94
N VAL A 633 -6.69 4.48 -29.77
CA VAL A 633 -7.45 3.46 -29.03
C VAL A 633 -8.59 4.14 -28.26
N ALA A 634 -9.71 4.37 -28.94
CA ALA A 634 -10.94 4.89 -28.34
C ALA A 634 -11.52 3.92 -27.29
N GLU A 635 -12.05 4.51 -26.20
CA GLU A 635 -12.38 3.92 -24.90
C GLU A 635 -13.28 2.67 -24.99
N LYS A 636 -12.69 1.50 -24.68
CA LYS A 636 -13.37 0.20 -24.50
C LYS A 636 -13.62 -0.12 -23.03
N THR A 637 -13.28 0.79 -22.14
CA THR A 637 -13.34 0.59 -20.69
C THR A 637 -14.77 0.73 -20.21
N LYS A 638 -15.29 -0.31 -19.55
CA LYS A 638 -16.58 -0.23 -18.89
C LYS A 638 -16.42 0.22 -17.45
N ILE A 639 -17.28 1.12 -17.02
CA ILE A 639 -17.33 1.61 -15.66
C ILE A 639 -18.63 1.11 -15.05
N PHE A 640 -18.52 0.43 -13.91
CA PHE A 640 -19.66 0.01 -13.12
C PHE A 640 -19.50 0.58 -11.71
N SER A 641 -20.49 1.32 -11.23
CA SER A 641 -20.55 1.72 -9.83
C SER A 641 -21.84 1.18 -9.22
N GLY A 642 -21.74 0.28 -8.24
CA GLY A 642 -22.93 -0.29 -7.59
C GLY A 642 -23.70 0.73 -6.74
N ALA A 643 -23.05 1.81 -6.32
CA ALA A 643 -23.64 2.88 -5.50
C ALA A 643 -24.65 3.76 -6.25
N PHE A 644 -24.44 3.97 -7.56
CA PHE A 644 -25.22 4.92 -8.36
C PHE A 644 -25.93 4.22 -9.51
N LEU A 645 -27.25 4.40 -9.59
CA LEU A 645 -28.05 3.98 -10.73
C LEU A 645 -27.67 4.77 -12.00
N PRO A 646 -27.81 4.16 -13.21
CA PRO A 646 -27.48 4.85 -14.45
C PRO A 646 -28.39 6.06 -14.66
N GLN A 647 -27.81 7.13 -15.24
CA GLN A 647 -28.57 8.34 -15.58
C GLN A 647 -29.47 8.10 -16.80
N ILE A 648 -30.57 8.85 -16.89
CA ILE A 648 -31.43 8.84 -18.08
C ILE A 648 -30.61 9.14 -19.35
N PRO A 649 -30.67 8.27 -20.38
CA PRO A 649 -29.96 8.45 -21.65
C PRO A 649 -30.33 9.73 -22.39
N SER A 650 -29.49 10.11 -23.35
CA SER A 650 -29.81 11.24 -24.23
C SER A 650 -31.04 10.95 -25.10
N PRO A 651 -31.80 11.99 -25.53
CA PRO A 651 -32.95 11.81 -26.43
C PRO A 651 -32.60 11.07 -27.74
N PHE A 652 -31.36 11.21 -28.22
CA PHE A 652 -30.87 10.50 -29.41
C PHE A 652 -30.74 8.99 -29.19
N GLU A 653 -30.30 8.56 -28.01
CA GLU A 653 -30.23 7.14 -27.65
C GLU A 653 -31.63 6.53 -27.54
N TYR A 654 -32.58 7.24 -26.93
CA TYR A 654 -33.99 6.81 -26.94
C TYR A 654 -34.55 6.72 -28.36
N GLN A 655 -34.28 7.70 -29.22
CA GLN A 655 -34.69 7.64 -30.62
C GLN A 655 -34.11 6.41 -31.32
N THR A 656 -32.83 6.11 -31.10
CA THR A 656 -32.16 4.96 -31.74
C THR A 656 -32.71 3.62 -31.23
N ALA A 657 -32.88 3.49 -29.91
CA ALA A 657 -33.37 2.26 -29.30
C ALA A 657 -34.85 1.99 -29.60
N CYS A 658 -35.70 3.02 -29.56
CA CYS A 658 -37.15 2.91 -29.71
C CYS A 658 -37.62 2.93 -31.18
N ALA A 659 -36.81 3.42 -32.13
CA ALA A 659 -37.21 3.48 -33.55
C ALA A 659 -37.16 2.11 -34.26
N HIS A 660 -36.35 1.16 -33.78
CA HIS A 660 -36.17 -0.13 -34.44
C HIS A 660 -37.16 -1.20 -33.99
N GLU A 661 -37.60 -1.16 -32.73
CA GLU A 661 -38.54 -2.10 -32.13
C GLU A 661 -39.45 -1.27 -31.22
N GLU A 662 -40.78 -1.26 -31.42
CA GLU A 662 -41.73 -0.56 -30.53
C GLU A 662 -41.51 -1.04 -29.08
N ALA A 663 -40.68 -0.36 -28.30
CA ALA A 663 -40.17 -0.86 -27.01
C ALA A 663 -39.88 0.28 -26.03
N LEU A 664 -39.98 -0.04 -24.74
CA LEU A 664 -39.58 0.83 -23.64
C LEU A 664 -38.12 0.63 -23.29
N LEU A 665 -37.39 1.71 -23.09
CA LEU A 665 -36.01 1.72 -22.63
C LEU A 665 -35.98 2.11 -21.14
N LEU A 666 -35.82 1.12 -20.25
CA LEU A 666 -36.08 1.28 -18.81
C LEU A 666 -34.82 1.34 -17.93
N GLY A 667 -33.69 0.85 -18.41
CA GLY A 667 -32.44 0.81 -17.64
C GLY A 667 -31.35 0.06 -18.37
N GLU A 668 -30.32 -0.34 -17.62
CA GLU A 668 -29.20 -1.16 -18.12
C GLU A 668 -29.22 -2.55 -17.48
N ASN A 669 -29.00 -3.61 -18.26
CA ASN A 669 -28.91 -4.96 -17.73
C ASN A 669 -27.80 -5.06 -16.68
N LEU A 670 -28.07 -5.77 -15.57
CA LEU A 670 -27.10 -6.08 -14.54
C LEU A 670 -26.20 -7.22 -15.02
N ALA A 671 -25.38 -6.94 -16.03
CA ALA A 671 -24.48 -7.85 -16.69
C ALA A 671 -23.20 -7.12 -17.11
N PHE A 672 -22.13 -7.85 -17.40
CA PHE A 672 -20.87 -7.27 -17.86
C PHE A 672 -21.02 -6.39 -19.11
N ASP A 673 -21.98 -6.69 -19.99
CA ASP A 673 -22.21 -5.90 -21.21
C ASP A 673 -22.99 -4.62 -21.01
N SER A 674 -23.65 -4.44 -19.84
CA SER A 674 -24.48 -3.28 -19.51
C SER A 674 -25.40 -2.86 -20.66
N LYS A 675 -25.90 -3.84 -21.44
CA LYS A 675 -26.77 -3.53 -22.56
C LYS A 675 -28.03 -2.86 -22.07
N PRO A 676 -28.58 -1.87 -22.80
CA PRO A 676 -29.84 -1.28 -22.41
C PRO A 676 -30.95 -2.33 -22.39
N LEU A 677 -31.77 -2.31 -21.33
CA LEU A 677 -32.96 -3.15 -21.22
C LEU A 677 -34.09 -2.53 -22.04
N THR A 678 -34.46 -3.22 -23.11
CA THR A 678 -35.64 -2.90 -23.93
C THR A 678 -36.80 -3.83 -23.60
N VAL A 679 -37.96 -3.27 -23.28
CA VAL A 679 -39.21 -4.00 -23.00
C VAL A 679 -40.17 -3.84 -24.19
N PRO A 680 -40.44 -4.89 -24.96
CA PRO A 680 -41.18 -4.79 -26.21
C PRO A 680 -42.68 -4.55 -25.99
N LEU A 681 -43.24 -3.55 -26.66
CA LEU A 681 -44.67 -3.24 -26.71
C LEU A 681 -45.32 -3.98 -27.89
N THR A 682 -45.39 -5.31 -27.79
CA THR A 682 -45.98 -6.14 -28.84
C THR A 682 -47.50 -6.06 -28.82
N ARG A 683 -48.14 -5.90 -29.99
CA ARG A 683 -49.62 -5.87 -30.13
C ARG A 683 -50.24 -7.25 -29.93
N ARG A 684 -50.28 -7.70 -28.67
CA ARG A 684 -50.78 -9.00 -28.23
C ARG A 684 -51.65 -8.81 -27.00
N SER A 685 -52.62 -9.70 -26.78
CA SER A 685 -53.42 -9.64 -25.55
C SER A 685 -52.52 -9.83 -24.32
N ALA A 686 -52.87 -9.14 -23.23
CA ALA A 686 -52.17 -9.17 -21.96
C ALA A 686 -50.74 -8.59 -21.95
N PHE A 687 -50.29 -7.95 -23.05
CA PHE A 687 -48.94 -7.35 -23.15
C PHE A 687 -48.83 -5.95 -22.51
N ASN A 688 -49.55 -5.73 -21.41
CA ASN A 688 -49.45 -4.53 -20.59
C ASN A 688 -48.27 -4.64 -19.62
N VAL A 689 -47.82 -3.49 -19.08
CA VAL A 689 -46.67 -3.43 -18.17
C VAL A 689 -47.10 -3.03 -16.77
N LEU A 690 -46.66 -3.81 -15.78
CA LEU A 690 -46.93 -3.59 -14.36
C LEU A 690 -45.63 -3.31 -13.63
N PHE A 691 -45.54 -2.18 -12.95
CA PHE A 691 -44.42 -1.76 -12.12
C PHE A 691 -44.83 -1.81 -10.65
N SER A 692 -43.97 -2.33 -9.78
CA SER A 692 -44.23 -2.27 -8.34
C SER A 692 -42.96 -2.22 -7.49
N GLY A 693 -42.99 -1.40 -6.44
CA GLY A 693 -41.89 -1.19 -5.51
C GLY A 693 -42.07 0.01 -4.58
N TYR A 694 -41.35 0.06 -3.45
CA TYR A 694 -41.51 1.13 -2.44
C TYR A 694 -40.49 2.29 -2.53
N ASN A 695 -39.65 2.35 -3.56
CA ASN A 695 -38.60 3.37 -3.69
C ASN A 695 -38.99 4.48 -4.69
N ASP A 696 -39.23 5.68 -4.18
CA ASP A 696 -39.68 6.84 -4.97
C ASP A 696 -38.68 7.25 -6.06
N HIS A 697 -37.38 7.12 -5.81
CA HIS A 697 -36.35 7.52 -6.78
C HIS A 697 -36.34 6.59 -8.01
N ILE A 698 -36.43 5.28 -7.77
CA ILE A 698 -36.56 4.28 -8.84
C ILE A 698 -37.91 4.41 -9.55
N HIS A 699 -38.98 4.64 -8.79
CA HIS A 699 -40.32 4.86 -9.32
C HIS A 699 -40.33 6.01 -10.33
N ASP A 700 -39.88 7.19 -9.91
CA ASP A 700 -39.86 8.40 -10.74
C ASP A 700 -38.94 8.24 -11.95
N GLY A 701 -37.82 7.52 -11.78
CA GLY A 701 -36.92 7.14 -12.87
C GLY A 701 -37.60 6.26 -13.92
N LEU A 702 -38.29 5.19 -13.51
CA LEU A 702 -39.02 4.29 -14.40
C LEU A 702 -40.21 4.97 -15.09
N LEU A 703 -40.93 5.84 -14.38
CA LEU A 703 -42.00 6.66 -14.95
C LEU A 703 -41.46 7.61 -16.01
N SER A 704 -40.37 8.32 -15.71
CA SER A 704 -39.69 9.21 -16.66
C SER A 704 -39.18 8.45 -17.88
N ALA A 705 -38.51 7.31 -17.68
CA ALA A 705 -37.98 6.45 -18.73
C ALA A 705 -39.10 5.91 -19.65
N THR A 706 -40.26 5.58 -19.07
CA THR A 706 -41.45 5.17 -19.83
C THR A 706 -41.96 6.32 -20.71
N LEU A 707 -42.09 7.54 -20.17
CA LEU A 707 -42.53 8.71 -20.95
C LEU A 707 -41.54 9.11 -22.05
N PHE A 708 -40.24 9.08 -21.76
CA PHE A 708 -39.20 9.31 -22.78
C PHE A 708 -39.30 8.28 -23.90
N SER A 709 -39.45 6.99 -23.55
CA SER A 709 -39.64 5.93 -24.56
C SER A 709 -40.87 6.20 -25.43
N LEU A 710 -42.02 6.49 -24.81
CA LEU A 710 -43.28 6.76 -25.52
C LEU A 710 -43.22 8.02 -26.39
N THR A 711 -42.28 8.94 -26.15
CA THR A 711 -42.05 10.12 -27.00
C THR A 711 -41.55 9.72 -28.39
N PHE A 712 -40.72 8.67 -28.45
CA PHE A 712 -40.01 8.20 -29.65
C PHE A 712 -40.55 6.90 -30.24
N VAL A 713 -41.39 6.17 -29.51
CA VAL A 713 -42.15 5.05 -30.10
C VAL A 713 -43.18 5.62 -31.06
N ASP A 714 -43.05 5.28 -32.34
CA ASP A 714 -43.93 5.79 -33.38
C ASP A 714 -45.38 5.33 -33.19
N GLY A 715 -46.30 6.30 -33.33
CA GLY A 715 -47.71 6.04 -33.53
C GLY A 715 -48.60 6.01 -32.28
N PHE A 716 -48.21 6.54 -31.12
CA PHE A 716 -49.19 6.89 -30.08
C PHE A 716 -49.80 8.26 -30.37
N ASP A 717 -51.13 8.31 -30.51
CA ASP A 717 -51.90 9.53 -30.75
C ASP A 717 -52.04 10.35 -29.46
N GLU A 718 -52.16 9.65 -28.32
CA GLU A 718 -52.43 10.25 -27.02
C GLU A 718 -51.76 9.44 -25.90
N ILE A 719 -51.20 10.14 -24.91
CA ILE A 719 -50.67 9.57 -23.67
C ILE A 719 -51.48 10.15 -22.52
N VAL A 720 -52.18 9.29 -21.80
CA VAL A 720 -53.03 9.66 -20.68
C VAL A 720 -52.34 9.24 -19.40
N TYR A 721 -52.01 10.21 -18.56
CA TYR A 721 -51.39 10.00 -17.25
C TYR A 721 -52.39 10.32 -16.14
N PHE A 722 -52.63 9.36 -15.25
CA PHE A 722 -53.49 9.51 -14.08
C PHE A 722 -52.68 9.38 -12.79
N ASN A 723 -52.66 10.43 -11.98
CA ASN A 723 -51.95 10.46 -10.70
C ASN A 723 -52.89 10.07 -9.54
N ALA A 724 -52.98 8.79 -9.25
CA ALA A 724 -53.69 8.28 -8.07
C ALA A 724 -52.85 8.37 -6.78
N ARG A 725 -51.52 8.53 -6.87
CA ARG A 725 -50.64 8.67 -5.69
C ARG A 725 -50.91 9.95 -4.90
N GLY A 726 -51.41 10.99 -5.56
CA GLY A 726 -51.61 12.31 -4.96
C GLY A 726 -50.29 13.03 -4.63
N VAL A 727 -49.17 12.52 -5.16
CA VAL A 727 -47.83 13.11 -5.06
C VAL A 727 -47.42 13.53 -6.48
N PRO A 728 -46.93 14.76 -6.70
CA PRO A 728 -46.47 15.15 -8.03
C PRO A 728 -45.23 14.32 -8.41
N PRO A 729 -45.16 13.80 -9.65
CA PRO A 729 -44.02 12.99 -10.10
C PRO A 729 -42.73 13.82 -10.15
N GLY A 730 -41.63 13.26 -9.63
CA GLY A 730 -40.31 13.88 -9.60
C GLY A 730 -39.42 13.54 -10.80
N GLY A 731 -38.13 13.86 -10.68
CA GLY A 731 -37.11 13.48 -11.66
C GLY A 731 -37.31 14.07 -13.06
N GLY A 732 -37.22 13.21 -14.08
CA GLY A 732 -37.27 13.58 -15.50
C GLY A 732 -38.66 13.76 -16.09
N PHE A 733 -39.70 13.65 -15.27
CA PHE A 733 -41.08 13.74 -15.72
C PHE A 733 -41.37 15.06 -16.44
N SER A 734 -40.94 16.20 -15.89
CA SER A 734 -41.20 17.52 -16.49
C SER A 734 -40.55 17.67 -17.86
N ALA A 735 -39.33 17.17 -18.04
CA ALA A 735 -38.62 17.20 -19.31
C ALA A 735 -39.33 16.33 -20.37
N ALA A 736 -39.72 15.10 -20.02
CA ALA A 736 -40.48 14.23 -20.91
C ALA A 736 -41.85 14.82 -21.26
N ALA A 737 -42.56 15.41 -20.28
CA ALA A 737 -43.84 16.07 -20.48
C ALA A 737 -43.75 17.24 -21.47
N GLN A 738 -42.69 18.06 -21.36
CA GLN A 738 -42.44 19.15 -22.32
C GLN A 738 -42.22 18.63 -23.74
N MET A 739 -41.51 17.50 -23.90
CA MET A 739 -41.27 16.90 -25.22
C MET A 739 -42.54 16.28 -25.84
N LEU A 740 -43.41 15.71 -25.01
CA LEU A 740 -44.70 15.18 -25.45
C LEU A 740 -45.69 16.27 -25.83
N GLY A 741 -45.62 17.43 -25.16
CA GLY A 741 -46.46 18.59 -25.44
C GLY A 741 -47.95 18.24 -25.37
N ALA A 742 -48.70 18.60 -26.41
CA ALA A 742 -50.15 18.38 -26.46
C ALA A 742 -50.59 16.90 -26.50
N ARG A 743 -49.66 15.96 -26.71
CA ARG A 743 -49.95 14.52 -26.70
C ARG A 743 -50.16 13.96 -25.28
N LEU A 744 -49.59 14.60 -24.27
CA LEU A 744 -49.73 14.19 -22.88
C LEU A 744 -50.92 14.89 -22.23
N LYS A 745 -51.87 14.11 -21.71
CA LYS A 745 -52.98 14.61 -20.87
C LYS A 745 -52.84 14.07 -19.46
N MET A 746 -52.87 14.96 -18.48
CA MET A 746 -52.68 14.63 -17.07
C MET A 746 -53.99 14.81 -16.31
N PHE A 747 -54.30 13.88 -15.42
CA PHE A 747 -55.50 13.85 -14.59
C PHE A 747 -55.12 13.49 -13.15
N ASP A 748 -55.71 14.19 -12.19
CA ASP A 748 -55.52 13.91 -10.75
C ASP A 748 -56.83 13.40 -10.10
N ASP A 749 -57.99 13.63 -10.71
CA ASP A 749 -59.30 13.14 -10.25
C ASP A 749 -59.82 12.03 -11.18
N ILE A 750 -60.27 10.92 -10.60
CA ILE A 750 -60.80 9.76 -11.33
C ILE A 750 -62.06 10.11 -12.14
N SER A 751 -62.82 11.11 -11.71
CA SER A 751 -64.05 11.56 -12.37
C SER A 751 -63.78 12.24 -13.72
N ASP A 752 -62.60 12.84 -13.86
CA ASP A 752 -62.15 13.53 -15.08
C ASP A 752 -61.44 12.57 -16.05
N LEU A 753 -61.05 11.37 -15.59
CA LEU A 753 -60.31 10.41 -16.39
C LEU A 753 -61.20 9.82 -17.51
N PRO A 754 -60.84 9.97 -18.79
CA PRO A 754 -61.73 9.65 -19.91
C PRO A 754 -61.74 8.14 -20.26
N LEU A 755 -61.83 7.24 -19.27
CA LEU A 755 -61.76 5.78 -19.47
C LEU A 755 -62.80 5.26 -20.46
N GLN A 756 -64.03 5.75 -20.40
CA GLN A 756 -65.11 5.35 -21.32
C GLN A 756 -64.76 5.76 -22.76
N ALA A 757 -64.30 6.99 -22.96
CA ALA A 757 -63.93 7.48 -24.29
C ALA A 757 -62.73 6.71 -24.87
N ILE A 758 -61.72 6.39 -24.05
CA ILE A 758 -60.59 5.56 -24.48
C ILE A 758 -61.09 4.15 -24.82
N SER A 759 -62.01 3.58 -24.03
CA SER A 759 -62.55 2.24 -24.26
C SER A 759 -63.41 2.15 -25.52
N ASP A 760 -64.14 3.20 -25.87
CA ASP A 760 -65.01 3.22 -27.06
C ASP A 760 -64.20 3.41 -28.35
N ASP A 761 -63.00 4.01 -28.26
CA ASP A 761 -62.14 4.33 -29.40
C ASP A 761 -60.97 3.34 -29.60
N ILE A 762 -60.99 2.21 -28.89
CA ILE A 762 -59.98 1.14 -29.04
C ILE A 762 -59.90 0.70 -30.50
N GLY A 763 -58.72 0.85 -31.10
CA GLY A 763 -58.41 0.44 -32.47
C GLY A 763 -58.60 1.53 -33.52
N ASN A 764 -59.21 2.66 -33.17
CA ASN A 764 -59.20 3.86 -34.02
C ASN A 764 -58.05 4.80 -33.64
N ARG A 765 -57.70 4.85 -32.35
CA ARG A 765 -56.55 5.61 -31.82
C ARG A 765 -55.65 4.71 -30.99
N ARG A 766 -54.35 5.03 -31.00
CA ARG A 766 -53.34 4.39 -30.14
C ARG A 766 -53.13 5.25 -28.91
N VAL A 767 -53.51 4.71 -27.76
CA VAL A 767 -53.43 5.41 -26.48
C VAL A 767 -52.48 4.67 -25.53
N ALA A 768 -51.59 5.39 -24.87
CA ALA A 768 -50.84 4.88 -23.71
C ALA A 768 -51.51 5.39 -22.43
N LEU A 769 -52.12 4.50 -21.65
CA LEU A 769 -52.76 4.84 -20.38
C LEU A 769 -51.81 4.48 -19.24
N ILE A 770 -51.32 5.48 -18.51
CA ILE A 770 -50.46 5.33 -17.34
C ILE A 770 -51.29 5.62 -16.09
N ILE A 771 -51.40 4.63 -15.21
CA ILE A 771 -52.03 4.74 -13.90
C ILE A 771 -50.94 4.70 -12.84
N ASP A 772 -50.68 5.84 -12.24
CA ASP A 772 -49.67 6.00 -11.20
C ASP A 772 -50.32 5.89 -9.81
N GLY A 773 -50.14 4.76 -9.11
CA GLY A 773 -50.67 4.53 -7.76
C GLY A 773 -52.00 3.78 -7.69
N LEU A 774 -52.16 2.66 -8.42
CA LEU A 774 -53.40 1.86 -8.40
C LEU A 774 -53.82 1.41 -6.98
N ASP A 775 -52.87 1.23 -6.07
CA ASP A 775 -53.15 0.84 -4.69
C ASP A 775 -53.77 1.96 -3.83
N SER A 776 -53.77 3.19 -4.33
CA SER A 776 -54.36 4.37 -3.67
C SER A 776 -55.79 4.66 -4.13
N GLU A 777 -56.17 4.26 -5.34
CA GLU A 777 -57.51 4.50 -5.90
C GLU A 777 -58.39 3.25 -5.90
N LYS A 778 -59.37 3.20 -4.97
CA LYS A 778 -60.27 2.04 -4.84
C LYS A 778 -61.27 1.93 -5.98
N ALA A 779 -61.62 3.02 -6.66
CA ALA A 779 -62.58 3.00 -7.77
C ALA A 779 -62.07 2.22 -8.99
N LEU A 780 -60.75 2.10 -9.13
CA LEU A 780 -60.07 1.33 -10.19
C LEU A 780 -59.84 -0.14 -9.82
N GLN A 781 -60.03 -0.51 -8.55
CA GLN A 781 -59.86 -1.88 -8.08
C GLN A 781 -61.18 -2.67 -8.29
N PRO A 782 -61.13 -3.87 -8.90
CA PRO A 782 -62.33 -4.69 -9.06
C PRO A 782 -62.95 -5.03 -7.70
N ALA A 783 -64.28 -4.98 -7.61
CA ALA A 783 -64.99 -5.41 -6.40
C ALA A 783 -64.75 -6.90 -6.11
N PRO A 784 -64.61 -7.33 -4.84
CA PRO A 784 -64.48 -8.74 -4.49
C PRO A 784 -65.70 -9.53 -5.02
N ALA A 785 -65.42 -10.71 -5.59
CA ALA A 785 -66.30 -11.56 -6.39
C ALA A 785 -67.80 -11.59 -5.99
N PHE A 786 -68.66 -11.73 -7.01
CA PHE A 786 -70.15 -11.77 -7.04
C PHE A 786 -70.91 -10.54 -7.56
N ARG A 787 -70.32 -9.76 -8.48
CA ARG A 787 -71.12 -8.85 -9.32
C ARG A 787 -71.06 -9.27 -10.78
N SER A 788 -71.99 -10.14 -11.20
CA SER A 788 -72.35 -10.23 -12.61
C SER A 788 -73.03 -8.92 -13.00
N LEU A 789 -72.48 -8.18 -13.97
CA LEU A 789 -73.12 -6.98 -14.55
C LEU A 789 -74.58 -7.30 -14.87
N LYS A 790 -75.51 -6.59 -14.23
CA LYS A 790 -76.92 -6.66 -14.61
C LYS A 790 -77.06 -5.98 -15.99
N PRO A 791 -77.85 -6.51 -16.93
CA PRO A 791 -78.04 -5.88 -18.24
C PRO A 791 -78.56 -4.44 -18.05
N GLY A 792 -77.79 -3.44 -18.49
CA GLY A 792 -78.16 -2.01 -18.45
C GLY A 792 -77.54 -1.15 -17.34
N GLU A 793 -76.69 -1.70 -16.46
CA GLU A 793 -75.91 -0.89 -15.50
C GLU A 793 -74.66 -0.31 -16.20
N PRO A 794 -74.33 0.99 -16.06
CA PRO A 794 -73.14 1.56 -16.69
C PRO A 794 -71.87 0.89 -16.14
N PRO A 795 -70.86 0.65 -16.99
CA PRO A 795 -69.62 0.01 -16.55
C PRO A 795 -68.91 0.88 -15.52
N THR A 796 -68.38 0.26 -14.47
CA THR A 796 -67.59 0.98 -13.46
C THR A 796 -66.20 1.32 -14.01
N PRO A 797 -65.46 2.29 -13.41
CA PRO A 797 -64.08 2.59 -13.82
C PRO A 797 -63.18 1.35 -13.81
N ALA A 798 -63.32 0.45 -12.83
CA ALA A 798 -62.60 -0.82 -12.78
C ALA A 798 -62.96 -1.77 -13.95
N ASP A 799 -64.23 -1.83 -14.36
CA ASP A 799 -64.67 -2.64 -15.51
C ASP A 799 -64.06 -2.10 -16.82
N LEU A 800 -64.04 -0.78 -16.97
CA LEU A 800 -63.44 -0.11 -18.13
C LEU A 800 -61.93 -0.32 -18.18
N LEU A 801 -61.23 -0.18 -17.05
CA LEU A 801 -59.79 -0.45 -16.98
C LEU A 801 -59.48 -1.91 -17.34
N LYS A 802 -60.27 -2.86 -16.83
CA LYS A 802 -60.13 -4.28 -17.16
C LYS A 802 -60.29 -4.52 -18.66
N ARG A 803 -61.32 -3.94 -19.27
CA ARG A 803 -61.56 -4.04 -20.72
C ARG A 803 -60.42 -3.44 -21.53
N LEU A 804 -59.91 -2.29 -21.12
CA LEU A 804 -58.74 -1.65 -21.74
C LEU A 804 -57.50 -2.53 -21.67
N ALA A 805 -57.23 -3.15 -20.52
CA ALA A 805 -56.09 -4.06 -20.37
C ALA A 805 -56.26 -5.35 -21.20
N GLU A 806 -57.49 -5.87 -21.34
CA GLU A 806 -57.77 -7.11 -22.07
C GLU A 806 -57.75 -6.92 -23.60
N ASP A 807 -58.48 -5.92 -24.10
CA ASP A 807 -58.72 -5.70 -25.53
C ASP A 807 -57.75 -4.69 -26.16
N GLY A 808 -57.27 -3.71 -25.38
CA GLY A 808 -56.47 -2.59 -25.84
C GLY A 808 -55.17 -2.99 -26.54
N PRO A 809 -54.31 -3.83 -25.94
CA PRO A 809 -52.96 -4.11 -26.48
C PRO A 809 -52.97 -4.69 -27.89
N ARG A 810 -53.94 -5.54 -28.23
CA ARG A 810 -54.09 -6.08 -29.60
C ARG A 810 -54.36 -5.00 -30.65
N LYS A 811 -54.90 -3.87 -30.22
CA LYS A 811 -55.34 -2.74 -31.04
C LYS A 811 -54.44 -1.52 -30.90
N GLY A 812 -53.34 -1.62 -30.16
CA GLY A 812 -52.33 -0.57 -30.02
C GLY A 812 -52.56 0.38 -28.85
N THR A 813 -53.53 0.10 -27.97
CA THR A 813 -53.71 0.80 -26.69
C THR A 813 -53.02 0.01 -25.58
N PHE A 814 -52.07 0.60 -24.88
CA PHE A 814 -51.32 -0.09 -23.83
C PHE A 814 -51.59 0.53 -22.46
N VAL A 815 -51.70 -0.31 -21.44
CA VAL A 815 -51.89 0.12 -20.05
C VAL A 815 -50.58 -0.10 -19.29
N PHE A 816 -50.15 0.93 -18.57
CA PHE A 816 -48.99 0.93 -17.68
C PHE A 816 -49.50 1.20 -16.27
N ILE A 817 -49.20 0.33 -15.32
CA ILE A 817 -49.66 0.48 -13.94
C ILE A 817 -48.47 0.54 -13.00
N PHE A 818 -48.44 1.53 -12.12
CA PHE A 818 -47.51 1.63 -11.00
C PHE A 818 -48.24 1.33 -9.68
N VAL A 819 -47.61 0.51 -8.84
CA VAL A 819 -48.13 0.07 -7.54
C VAL A 819 -47.04 0.23 -6.47
N ASP A 820 -47.26 1.11 -5.50
CA ASP A 820 -46.28 1.32 -4.42
C ASP A 820 -46.34 0.17 -3.40
N ARG A 821 -47.56 -0.19 -2.96
CA ARG A 821 -47.78 -1.22 -1.95
C ARG A 821 -48.52 -2.41 -2.53
N TRP A 822 -47.76 -3.36 -3.08
CA TRP A 822 -48.28 -4.59 -3.72
C TRP A 822 -49.40 -5.27 -2.93
N GLN A 823 -49.20 -5.46 -1.61
CA GLN A 823 -50.15 -6.15 -0.74
C GLN A 823 -51.55 -5.52 -0.68
N ARG A 824 -51.70 -4.22 -0.94
CA ARG A 824 -52.99 -3.52 -0.89
C ARG A 824 -53.91 -3.91 -2.04
N CYS A 825 -53.35 -4.27 -3.19
CA CYS A 825 -54.13 -4.55 -4.41
C CYS A 825 -53.92 -5.96 -4.97
N ALA A 826 -52.89 -6.70 -4.54
CA ALA A 826 -52.53 -8.03 -5.05
C ALA A 826 -53.71 -9.02 -5.11
N SER A 827 -54.53 -9.07 -4.05
CA SER A 827 -55.68 -9.98 -3.97
C SER A 827 -56.91 -9.44 -4.69
N ALA A 828 -57.22 -8.14 -4.50
CA ALA A 828 -58.39 -7.49 -5.07
C ALA A 828 -58.33 -7.36 -6.60
N SER A 829 -57.13 -7.18 -7.16
CA SER A 829 -56.91 -6.95 -8.59
C SER A 829 -56.30 -8.15 -9.32
N LYS A 830 -56.41 -9.36 -8.75
CA LYS A 830 -55.82 -10.58 -9.33
C LYS A 830 -56.26 -10.83 -10.78
N ASP A 831 -57.53 -10.61 -11.07
CA ASP A 831 -58.09 -10.77 -12.42
C ASP A 831 -57.53 -9.72 -13.38
N LEU A 832 -57.37 -8.47 -12.94
CA LEU A 832 -56.77 -7.40 -13.74
C LEU A 832 -55.30 -7.70 -14.04
N PHE A 833 -54.53 -8.11 -13.03
CA PHE A 833 -53.11 -8.43 -13.19
C PHE A 833 -52.84 -9.64 -14.08
N SER A 834 -53.85 -10.47 -14.38
CA SER A 834 -53.71 -11.54 -15.39
C SER A 834 -53.44 -10.99 -16.80
N PHE A 835 -53.79 -9.72 -17.07
CA PHE A 835 -53.54 -9.05 -18.34
C PHE A 835 -52.21 -8.28 -18.39
N PHE A 836 -51.31 -8.52 -17.44
CA PHE A 836 -50.00 -7.87 -17.35
C PHE A 836 -48.92 -8.96 -17.38
N GLU A 837 -48.50 -9.35 -18.59
CA GLU A 837 -47.44 -10.34 -18.81
C GLU A 837 -46.05 -9.75 -18.57
N LEU A 838 -45.88 -8.44 -18.74
CA LEU A 838 -44.64 -7.72 -18.54
C LEU A 838 -44.65 -7.11 -17.13
N ARG A 839 -43.73 -7.55 -16.27
CA ARG A 839 -43.70 -7.12 -14.85
C ARG A 839 -42.33 -6.61 -14.47
N VAL A 840 -42.30 -5.50 -13.75
CA VAL A 840 -41.11 -4.88 -13.20
C VAL A 840 -41.26 -4.78 -11.69
N ALA A 841 -40.29 -5.33 -10.97
CA ALA A 841 -40.24 -5.38 -9.52
C ALA A 841 -38.96 -4.68 -9.05
N TYR A 842 -39.06 -3.81 -8.05
CA TYR A 842 -37.90 -3.11 -7.48
C TYR A 842 -38.14 -2.79 -6.01
N CYS A 843 -37.10 -2.82 -5.15
CA CYS A 843 -37.22 -2.49 -3.74
C CYS A 843 -38.49 -3.07 -3.09
N MET A 844 -38.56 -4.40 -3.01
CA MET A 844 -39.66 -5.11 -2.37
C MET A 844 -39.15 -6.38 -1.71
N ASN A 845 -39.89 -6.93 -0.74
CA ASN A 845 -39.48 -8.17 -0.08
C ASN A 845 -39.59 -9.37 -1.02
N GLU A 846 -38.90 -10.47 -0.69
CA GLU A 846 -38.86 -11.68 -1.53
C GLU A 846 -40.24 -12.30 -1.80
N ASP A 847 -41.16 -12.25 -0.83
CA ASP A 847 -42.48 -12.87 -0.92
C ASP A 847 -43.44 -12.08 -1.82
N ASP A 848 -43.46 -10.75 -1.67
CA ASP A 848 -44.19 -9.84 -2.55
C ASP A 848 -43.60 -9.89 -3.97
N ALA A 849 -42.26 -9.92 -4.05
CA ALA A 849 -41.42 -10.44 -5.13
C ALA A 849 -42.07 -11.59 -5.90
N GLY A 850 -42.05 -12.77 -5.28
CA GLY A 850 -42.55 -14.01 -5.87
C GLY A 850 -44.05 -13.95 -6.20
N SER A 851 -44.86 -13.28 -5.38
CA SER A 851 -46.29 -13.09 -5.60
C SER A 851 -46.58 -12.27 -6.86
N LEU A 852 -45.86 -11.17 -7.04
CA LEU A 852 -45.97 -10.30 -8.20
C LEU A 852 -45.67 -11.04 -9.50
N VAL A 853 -44.71 -11.98 -9.53
CA VAL A 853 -44.36 -12.69 -10.77
C VAL A 853 -44.98 -14.07 -10.95
N SER A 854 -45.63 -14.61 -9.91
CA SER A 854 -46.60 -15.74 -9.95
C SER A 854 -46.39 -16.75 -11.08
N GLY A 855 -45.45 -17.70 -10.88
CA GLY A 855 -45.13 -18.75 -11.86
C GLY A 855 -44.16 -19.85 -11.43
N GLY A 856 -44.01 -20.17 -10.13
CA GLY A 856 -43.00 -21.14 -9.68
C GLY A 856 -41.54 -20.69 -9.90
N VAL A 857 -41.38 -19.43 -10.31
CA VAL A 857 -40.11 -18.74 -10.48
C VAL A 857 -39.50 -18.51 -9.09
N GLY A 858 -38.21 -18.82 -8.94
CA GLY A 858 -37.52 -18.92 -7.65
C GLY A 858 -37.52 -17.66 -6.78
N LYS A 859 -36.84 -17.73 -5.63
CA LYS A 859 -36.74 -16.60 -4.69
C LYS A 859 -35.93 -15.45 -5.30
N PHE A 860 -36.48 -14.23 -5.27
CA PHE A 860 -35.83 -13.02 -5.77
C PHE A 860 -34.96 -12.37 -4.70
N LYS A 861 -33.95 -13.10 -4.23
CA LYS A 861 -33.05 -12.63 -3.18
C LYS A 861 -32.37 -11.32 -3.57
N GLY A 862 -32.43 -10.35 -2.67
CA GLY A 862 -31.75 -9.07 -2.82
C GLY A 862 -32.42 -8.06 -3.76
N ILE A 863 -33.69 -8.27 -4.14
CA ILE A 863 -34.51 -7.24 -4.82
C ILE A 863 -34.86 -6.05 -3.90
N GLU A 864 -34.64 -6.19 -2.59
CA GLU A 864 -34.76 -5.14 -1.57
C GLU A 864 -33.71 -4.03 -1.71
N LYS A 865 -32.59 -4.29 -2.43
CA LYS A 865 -31.49 -3.33 -2.61
C LYS A 865 -31.92 -2.17 -3.54
N PRO A 866 -31.65 -0.89 -3.19
CA PRO A 866 -32.05 0.28 -3.97
C PRO A 866 -31.17 0.59 -5.19
N SER A 867 -30.43 -0.40 -5.69
CA SER A 867 -29.47 -0.26 -6.80
C SER A 867 -29.85 -1.09 -8.03
N ARG A 868 -30.99 -1.79 -7.99
CA ARG A 868 -31.43 -2.73 -9.04
C ARG A 868 -32.93 -2.99 -9.04
N ALA A 869 -33.39 -3.58 -10.14
CA ALA A 869 -34.75 -4.03 -10.37
C ALA A 869 -34.74 -5.35 -11.16
N VAL A 870 -35.89 -6.01 -11.22
CA VAL A 870 -36.10 -7.24 -11.98
C VAL A 870 -37.21 -6.99 -12.99
N PHE A 871 -36.94 -7.31 -14.24
CA PHE A 871 -37.93 -7.42 -15.30
C PHE A 871 -38.25 -8.90 -15.53
N VAL A 872 -39.53 -9.22 -15.63
CA VAL A 872 -40.03 -10.57 -15.95
C VAL A 872 -40.99 -10.48 -17.11
N ASN A 873 -40.72 -11.30 -18.13
CA ASN A 873 -41.66 -11.60 -19.19
C ASN A 873 -42.31 -12.95 -18.90
N LYS A 874 -43.53 -12.93 -18.37
CA LYS A 874 -44.25 -14.15 -17.96
C LYS A 874 -44.60 -15.08 -19.11
N MET A 875 -44.69 -14.55 -20.34
CA MET A 875 -44.95 -15.37 -21.51
C MET A 875 -43.75 -16.24 -21.89
N THR A 876 -42.53 -15.71 -21.80
CA THR A 876 -41.30 -16.44 -22.13
C THR A 876 -40.64 -17.08 -20.92
N ASN A 877 -41.06 -16.69 -19.71
CA ASN A 877 -40.38 -16.95 -18.43
C ASN A 877 -38.96 -16.35 -18.36
N ASP A 878 -38.68 -15.32 -19.18
CA ASP A 878 -37.41 -14.62 -19.12
C ASP A 878 -37.37 -13.70 -17.90
N ILE A 879 -36.24 -13.74 -17.19
CA ILE A 879 -35.98 -12.93 -16.01
C ILE A 879 -34.69 -12.17 -16.25
N THR A 880 -34.77 -10.84 -16.18
CA THR A 880 -33.62 -9.98 -16.40
C THR A 880 -33.46 -9.05 -15.20
N TRP A 881 -32.33 -9.16 -14.52
CA TRP A 881 -31.92 -8.16 -13.53
C TRP A 881 -31.34 -6.95 -14.26
N PHE A 882 -31.74 -5.76 -13.85
CA PHE A 882 -31.32 -4.52 -14.48
C PHE A 882 -31.22 -3.38 -13.46
N ARG A 883 -30.64 -2.27 -13.88
CA ARG A 883 -30.45 -1.05 -13.11
C ARG A 883 -31.32 0.03 -13.75
N PRO A 884 -32.42 0.43 -13.10
CA PRO A 884 -33.32 1.45 -13.64
C PRO A 884 -32.60 2.77 -13.92
N TYR A 885 -32.99 3.44 -15.00
CA TYR A 885 -32.54 4.82 -15.22
C TYR A 885 -33.18 5.74 -14.20
N VAL A 886 -32.38 6.66 -13.66
CA VAL A 886 -32.83 7.70 -12.75
C VAL A 886 -32.27 9.05 -13.17
N GLN A 887 -32.83 10.13 -12.63
CA GLN A 887 -32.28 11.47 -12.81
C GLN A 887 -31.84 12.00 -11.44
N GLU A 888 -30.58 12.40 -11.33
CA GLU A 888 -30.11 13.07 -10.12
C GLU A 888 -30.90 14.35 -9.87
N SER A 889 -31.43 14.49 -8.66
CA SER A 889 -31.93 15.78 -8.19
C SER A 889 -30.72 16.71 -8.11
N THR A 890 -30.67 17.74 -8.95
CA THR A 890 -29.75 18.86 -8.77
C THR A 890 -29.93 19.38 -7.35
N ARG A 891 -28.96 19.05 -6.47
CA ARG A 891 -28.87 19.60 -5.12
C ARG A 891 -28.43 21.05 -5.16
#